data_AF-A0A2V6QZF0-F1
#
_entry.id   AF-A0A2V6QZF0-F1
#
_cell.length_a   1.000
_cell.length_b   1.000
_cell.length_c   1.000
_cell.angle_alpha   90.00
_cell.angle_beta   90.00
_cell.angle_gamma   90.00
#
_symmetry.space_group_name_H-M   'P 1'
#
loop_
_entity.id
_entity.type
_entity.pdbx_description
1 polymer ?
#
loop_
_entity_poly.entity_id
_entity_poly.type
_entity_poly.pdbx_seq_one_letter_code
_entity_poly.pdbx_strand_id
1 'polypeptide(L)'
;MDKEKRTFAVRGMHCAACVGKVERALRGVPGVGAASVNLATERATVEWDPARADAPALASAVAAAGYELAEASAPATPGDATQDREQIARAEEQGRLRRRVLVGIALSIPIVLGSMTEVFPWAPAWLRDPWTLLLLATPVQFWVGADFHRGFLHDVRYRSASMSTLVSLGTNAAYFFSLAVTLWPHVFMDLGAMPYYETAAVVITLVALGRWLEARARGRTSEAIRRLVSLAPRTTRALRNGVEVDVPTSEVVVGDLVRIRPGERVPVDGEVVEGASTIDESMLTGESLPVEKAPGASVFGGTVNRTGSFVFRATRVGGETTLARIVKLVEEAQGSRAPIQRLADQVAAVFVPVVLAIAAATLVGWWLLGPSPSILYALTNAVAVLVIACPCAMGLATPTAIMVATGRGAEVGVLVKSATALETLANVDTVVFDKTGTLTVGRPTVTDVIAAPGVAEEDLLAFAAAAEQGSEHPIGEAIVARAKERGLALPPVTEFVTVPGQGIDALAPEGRLLLGNRALIEARGVDVSALAPRAEALAQAGKTVVYLAVAFRPLGLVAVADTLKPEARAVVGALRQRGIEVTMLTGDDRRTAAAIAREADIDRVLAEILPQDKAREIARLREHGRRVAMVGDGINDAPALAQADVGIAMGSGTDVAIEAADVTLMRGDLRGVVAAVDLSRRTIRIVKENLGWAFGYNVVLIPVAAGLLYPFWGVLLSPILAGAAMAFSSVSVVTNSLRLKRWRPSSQ
;
A
#
# COMPACT_ATOMS: atom_id res chain seq x y z
N MET A 1 0.60 19.39 -22.40
CA MET A 1 -0.75 19.66 -21.85
C MET A 1 -0.64 19.41 -20.37
N ASP A 2 -0.63 20.47 -19.56
CA ASP A 2 -0.54 20.34 -18.11
C ASP A 2 -1.84 19.80 -17.58
N LYS A 3 -1.80 18.56 -17.10
CA LYS A 3 -2.91 17.95 -16.39
C LYS A 3 -2.69 18.16 -14.91
N GLU A 4 -3.68 18.71 -14.22
CA GLU A 4 -3.65 18.85 -12.77
C GLU A 4 -4.24 17.59 -12.13
N LYS A 5 -3.57 17.05 -11.11
CA LYS A 5 -4.05 15.92 -10.32
C LYS A 5 -4.30 16.38 -8.89
N ARG A 6 -5.56 16.28 -8.42
CA ARG A 6 -5.95 16.72 -7.08
C ARG A 6 -6.91 15.76 -6.43
N THR A 7 -6.87 15.73 -5.10
CA THR A 7 -7.76 14.90 -4.29
C THR A 7 -8.79 15.77 -3.58
N PHE A 8 -10.04 15.33 -3.57
CA PHE A 8 -11.19 15.97 -2.97
C PHE A 8 -11.83 15.02 -1.96
N ALA A 9 -12.45 15.55 -0.90
CA ALA A 9 -13.31 14.78 -0.02
C ALA A 9 -14.70 14.63 -0.66
N VAL A 10 -15.29 13.43 -0.57
CA VAL A 10 -16.63 13.15 -1.09
C VAL A 10 -17.53 12.68 0.04
N ARG A 11 -18.53 13.46 0.41
CA ARG A 11 -19.47 13.11 1.48
C ARG A 11 -20.75 12.48 0.94
N GLY A 12 -21.37 11.61 1.76
CA GLY A 12 -22.65 10.95 1.46
C GLY A 12 -22.52 9.60 0.75
N MET A 13 -21.31 9.08 0.54
CA MET A 13 -21.12 7.74 -0.03
C MET A 13 -21.28 6.66 1.04
N HIS A 14 -22.08 5.64 0.75
CA HIS A 14 -22.37 4.58 1.72
C HIS A 14 -22.18 3.15 1.18
N CYS A 15 -21.97 2.99 -0.12
CA CYS A 15 -21.78 1.67 -0.73
C CYS A 15 -20.92 1.73 -2.00
N ALA A 16 -20.50 0.57 -2.49
CA ALA A 16 -19.69 0.45 -3.71
C ALA A 16 -20.38 1.06 -4.94
N ALA A 17 -21.71 0.96 -5.04
CA ALA A 17 -22.47 1.57 -6.13
C ALA A 17 -22.39 3.11 -6.15
N CYS A 18 -22.24 3.76 -4.99
CA CYS A 18 -22.03 5.22 -4.92
C CYS A 18 -20.72 5.62 -5.62
N VAL A 19 -19.66 4.84 -5.42
CA VAL A 19 -18.32 5.10 -5.95
C VAL A 19 -18.34 5.14 -7.49
N GLY A 20 -18.90 4.11 -8.12
CA GLY A 20 -19.00 4.05 -9.58
C GLY A 20 -19.91 5.12 -10.19
N LYS A 21 -20.81 5.73 -9.40
CA LYS A 21 -21.65 6.84 -9.83
C LYS A 21 -20.91 8.18 -9.79
N VAL A 22 -20.21 8.46 -8.69
CA VAL A 22 -19.36 9.66 -8.55
C VAL A 22 -18.26 9.65 -9.61
N GLU A 23 -17.63 8.50 -9.87
CA GLU A 23 -16.63 8.38 -10.93
C GLU A 23 -17.19 8.68 -12.33
N ARG A 24 -18.37 8.14 -12.66
CA ARG A 24 -19.02 8.42 -13.94
C ARG A 24 -19.41 9.88 -14.08
N ALA A 25 -19.85 10.51 -12.99
CA ALA A 25 -20.16 11.94 -12.98
C ALA A 25 -18.91 12.79 -13.24
N LEU A 26 -17.81 12.49 -12.54
CA LEU A 26 -16.52 13.18 -12.72
C LEU A 26 -15.94 12.95 -14.12
N ARG A 27 -15.91 11.71 -14.63
CA ARG A 27 -15.44 11.41 -16.00
C ARG A 27 -16.35 11.98 -17.08
N GLY A 28 -17.60 12.28 -16.76
CA GLY A 28 -18.53 12.94 -17.67
C GLY A 28 -18.23 14.42 -17.87
N VAL A 29 -17.39 15.04 -17.03
CA VAL A 29 -16.99 16.45 -17.18
C VAL A 29 -15.94 16.57 -18.29
N PRO A 30 -16.18 17.40 -19.33
CA PRO A 30 -15.21 17.62 -20.39
C PRO A 30 -13.87 18.13 -19.85
N GLY A 31 -12.76 17.47 -20.19
CA GLY A 31 -11.43 17.81 -19.69
C GLY A 31 -10.91 16.91 -18.57
N VAL A 32 -11.75 16.05 -17.98
CA VAL A 32 -11.31 15.04 -17.02
C VAL A 32 -10.72 13.84 -17.76
N GLY A 33 -9.43 13.56 -17.54
CA GLY A 33 -8.73 12.42 -18.11
C GLY A 33 -8.91 11.15 -17.29
N ALA A 34 -8.87 11.28 -15.95
CA ALA A 34 -9.09 10.17 -15.03
C ALA A 34 -9.78 10.64 -13.75
N ALA A 35 -10.64 9.79 -13.19
CA ALA A 35 -11.22 9.98 -11.86
C ALA A 35 -11.32 8.64 -11.16
N SER A 36 -10.88 8.59 -9.91
CA SER A 36 -10.92 7.43 -9.03
C SER A 36 -11.50 7.83 -7.69
N VAL A 37 -12.48 7.09 -7.20
CA VAL A 37 -13.15 7.39 -5.92
C VAL A 37 -12.94 6.22 -4.95
N ASN A 38 -12.67 6.56 -3.70
CA ASN A 38 -12.41 5.59 -2.66
C ASN A 38 -13.42 5.69 -1.52
N LEU A 39 -14.14 4.60 -1.27
CA LEU A 39 -15.16 4.55 -0.21
C LEU A 39 -14.54 4.46 1.19
N ALA A 40 -13.35 3.87 1.34
CA ALA A 40 -12.75 3.68 2.65
C ALA A 40 -12.15 4.99 3.20
N THR A 41 -11.64 5.85 2.32
CA THR A 41 -11.09 7.16 2.67
C THR A 41 -12.05 8.32 2.40
N GLU A 42 -13.21 8.06 1.77
CA GLU A 42 -14.19 9.09 1.35
C GLU A 42 -13.55 10.20 0.51
N ARG A 43 -12.63 9.82 -0.39
CA ARG A 43 -11.86 10.76 -1.22
C ARG A 43 -11.98 10.41 -2.71
N ALA A 44 -11.97 11.43 -3.56
CA ALA A 44 -11.90 11.33 -5.01
C ALA A 44 -10.62 11.97 -5.52
N THR A 45 -9.79 11.22 -6.24
CA THR A 45 -8.64 11.75 -6.96
C THR A 45 -9.01 11.95 -8.41
N VAL A 46 -8.85 13.17 -8.91
CA VAL A 46 -9.24 13.59 -10.26
C VAL A 46 -8.02 14.15 -10.97
N GLU A 47 -7.80 13.72 -12.21
CA GLU A 47 -6.83 14.25 -13.15
C GLU A 47 -7.59 14.96 -14.27
N TRP A 48 -7.44 16.27 -14.38
CA TRP A 48 -8.17 17.07 -15.35
C TRP A 48 -7.30 18.16 -15.99
N ASP A 49 -7.73 18.62 -17.15
CA ASP A 49 -7.17 19.77 -17.85
C ASP A 49 -7.81 21.06 -17.28
N PRO A 50 -7.06 21.88 -16.53
CA PRO A 50 -7.60 23.10 -15.91
C PRO A 50 -8.05 24.15 -16.94
N ALA A 51 -7.64 24.04 -18.21
CA ALA A 51 -8.15 24.91 -19.27
C ALA A 51 -9.56 24.53 -19.73
N ARG A 52 -10.04 23.32 -19.39
CA ARG A 52 -11.33 22.76 -19.84
C ARG A 52 -12.34 22.51 -18.73
N ALA A 53 -11.88 22.35 -17.49
CA ALA A 53 -12.73 22.18 -16.31
C ALA A 53 -12.10 22.81 -15.07
N ASP A 54 -12.93 23.31 -14.16
CA ASP A 54 -12.53 23.85 -12.87
C ASP A 54 -13.13 23.02 -11.70
N ALA A 55 -12.61 23.23 -10.49
CA ALA A 55 -13.09 22.51 -9.30
C ALA A 55 -14.60 22.73 -9.03
N PRO A 56 -15.19 23.93 -9.24
CA PRO A 56 -16.65 24.13 -9.19
C PRO A 56 -17.45 23.26 -10.17
N ALA A 57 -16.99 23.10 -11.42
CA ALA A 57 -17.65 22.22 -12.38
C ALA A 57 -17.62 20.75 -11.92
N LEU A 58 -16.50 20.29 -11.37
CA LEU A 58 -16.40 18.96 -10.75
C LEU A 58 -17.38 18.81 -9.58
N ALA A 59 -17.44 19.81 -8.70
CA ALA A 59 -18.35 19.79 -7.56
C ALA A 59 -19.83 19.77 -8.00
N SER A 60 -20.18 20.54 -9.04
CA SER A 60 -21.52 20.55 -9.63
C SER A 60 -21.90 19.21 -10.23
N ALA A 61 -20.99 18.55 -10.95
CA ALA A 61 -21.22 17.21 -11.51
C ALA A 61 -21.45 16.16 -10.40
N VAL A 62 -20.68 16.23 -9.31
CA VAL A 62 -20.85 15.35 -8.15
C VAL A 62 -22.15 15.65 -7.40
N ALA A 63 -22.54 16.93 -7.28
CA ALA A 63 -23.81 17.36 -6.70
C ALA A 63 -25.01 16.88 -7.54
N ALA A 64 -24.91 16.92 -8.87
CA ALA A 64 -25.91 16.38 -9.78
C ALA A 64 -26.05 14.85 -9.67
N ALA A 65 -24.97 14.16 -9.24
CA ALA A 65 -25.03 12.74 -8.88
C ALA A 65 -25.56 12.49 -7.46
N GLY A 66 -25.80 13.54 -6.67
CA GLY A 66 -26.37 13.52 -5.33
C GLY A 66 -25.36 13.43 -4.18
N TYR A 67 -24.10 13.77 -4.42
CA TYR A 67 -23.03 13.75 -3.42
C TYR A 67 -22.39 15.13 -3.25
N GLU A 68 -21.65 15.34 -2.17
CA GLU A 68 -20.95 16.60 -1.92
C GLU A 68 -19.46 16.42 -2.16
N LEU A 69 -18.86 17.28 -3.00
CA LEU A 69 -17.41 17.34 -3.23
C LEU A 69 -16.85 18.55 -2.49
N ALA A 70 -15.92 18.32 -1.56
CA ALA A 70 -15.23 19.36 -0.81
C ALA A 70 -13.72 19.27 -1.06
N GLU A 71 -12.99 20.37 -0.88
CA GLU A 71 -11.53 20.33 -0.95
C GLU A 71 -10.97 19.40 0.14
N ALA A 72 -10.08 18.49 -0.25
CA ALA A 72 -9.35 17.69 0.73
C ALA A 72 -8.28 18.57 1.39
N SER A 73 -8.13 18.44 2.70
CA SER A 73 -7.02 19.04 3.43
C SER A 73 -5.68 18.54 2.89
N ALA A 74 -4.62 19.36 2.99
CA ALA A 74 -3.26 19.00 2.62
C ALA A 74 -2.80 17.67 3.28
N PRO A 75 -1.84 16.93 2.69
CA PRO A 75 -1.37 15.67 3.24
C PRO A 75 -0.94 15.81 4.71
N ALA A 76 -1.27 14.78 5.49
CA ALA A 76 -1.14 14.77 6.93
C ALA A 76 0.27 15.12 7.41
N THR A 77 0.42 16.28 8.05
CA THR A 77 1.62 16.62 8.82
C THR A 77 1.40 16.27 10.30
N PRO A 78 2.37 15.69 11.01
CA PRO A 78 2.24 15.42 12.44
C PRO A 78 1.94 16.72 13.22
N GLY A 79 0.79 16.78 13.90
CA GLY A 79 0.35 17.94 14.68
C GLY A 79 -0.66 18.87 13.97
N ASP A 80 -1.12 18.51 12.77
CA ASP A 80 -2.08 19.32 12.02
C ASP A 80 -3.51 19.23 12.61
N ALA A 81 -4.09 20.39 12.96
CA ALA A 81 -5.43 20.51 13.56
C ALA A 81 -6.55 19.91 12.67
N THR A 82 -6.29 19.79 11.37
CA THR A 82 -7.23 19.24 10.40
C THR A 82 -7.40 17.72 10.53
N GLN A 83 -6.37 16.97 10.98
CA GLN A 83 -6.50 15.55 11.31
C GLN A 83 -7.36 15.31 12.55
N ASP A 84 -7.20 16.14 13.59
CA ASP A 84 -8.01 16.03 14.80
C ASP A 84 -9.49 16.25 14.48
N ARG A 85 -9.82 17.16 13.55
CA ARG A 85 -11.19 17.37 13.06
C ARG A 85 -11.76 16.17 12.31
N GLU A 86 -11.02 15.58 11.37
CA GLU A 86 -11.48 14.34 10.67
C GLU A 86 -11.66 13.18 11.66
N GLN A 87 -10.79 13.05 12.67
CA GLN A 87 -10.86 12.02 13.69
C GLN A 87 -12.07 12.19 14.61
N ILE A 88 -12.33 13.41 15.07
CA ILE A 88 -13.50 13.75 15.89
C ILE A 88 -14.77 13.46 15.10
N ALA A 89 -14.86 13.90 13.84
CA ALA A 89 -16.02 13.64 12.98
C ALA A 89 -16.30 12.14 12.80
N ARG A 90 -15.26 11.32 12.57
CA ARG A 90 -15.40 9.85 12.47
C ARG A 90 -15.83 9.22 13.79
N ALA A 91 -15.32 9.70 14.92
CA ALA A 91 -15.70 9.21 16.25
C ALA A 91 -17.16 9.55 16.59
N GLU A 92 -17.61 10.75 16.24
CA GLU A 92 -19.00 11.18 16.38
C GLU A 92 -19.94 10.35 15.50
N GLU A 93 -19.57 10.09 14.25
CA GLU A 93 -20.35 9.24 13.35
C GLU A 93 -20.47 7.80 13.89
N GLN A 94 -19.37 7.21 14.35
CA GLN A 94 -19.39 5.90 15.00
C GLN A 94 -20.26 5.89 16.26
N GLY A 95 -20.21 6.97 17.05
CA GLY A 95 -21.07 7.15 18.23
C GLY A 95 -22.56 7.24 17.87
N ARG A 96 -22.89 7.95 16.79
CA ARG A 96 -24.25 8.06 16.26
C ARG A 96 -24.78 6.71 15.79
N LEU A 97 -24.00 5.96 15.00
CA LEU A 97 -24.36 4.61 14.55
C LEU A 97 -24.52 3.66 15.75
N ARG A 98 -23.59 3.68 16.70
CA ARG A 98 -23.66 2.86 17.93
C ARG A 98 -24.95 3.12 18.70
N ARG A 99 -25.30 4.39 18.91
CA ARG A 99 -26.53 4.78 19.63
C ARG A 99 -27.78 4.30 18.91
N ARG A 100 -27.84 4.44 17.57
CA ARG A 100 -28.96 3.91 16.76
C ARG A 100 -29.09 2.40 16.86
N VAL A 101 -27.98 1.66 16.84
CA VAL A 101 -27.97 0.21 17.04
C VAL A 101 -28.44 -0.17 18.45
N LEU A 102 -27.95 0.49 19.49
CA LEU A 102 -28.36 0.22 20.86
C LEU A 102 -29.85 0.47 21.07
N VAL A 103 -30.37 1.59 20.57
CA VAL A 103 -31.80 1.91 20.61
C VAL A 103 -32.61 0.91 19.78
N GLY A 104 -32.15 0.59 18.57
CA GLY A 104 -32.78 -0.41 17.70
C GLY A 104 -32.87 -1.78 18.38
N ILE A 105 -31.82 -2.25 19.03
CA ILE A 105 -31.81 -3.50 19.80
C ILE A 105 -32.78 -3.40 20.99
N ALA A 106 -32.70 -2.31 21.77
CA ALA A 106 -33.53 -2.11 22.95
C ALA A 106 -35.04 -2.09 22.62
N LEU A 107 -35.42 -1.57 21.45
CA LEU A 107 -36.80 -1.54 20.99
C LEU A 107 -37.21 -2.82 20.23
N SER A 108 -36.30 -3.44 19.48
CA SER A 108 -36.61 -4.65 18.72
C SER A 108 -36.79 -5.88 19.61
N ILE A 109 -36.08 -5.98 20.73
CA ILE A 109 -36.25 -7.08 21.70
C ILE A 109 -37.70 -7.19 22.20
N PRO A 110 -38.32 -6.15 22.79
CA PRO A 110 -39.71 -6.23 23.24
C PRO A 110 -40.70 -6.44 22.07
N ILE A 111 -40.44 -5.89 20.88
CA ILE A 111 -41.27 -6.14 19.69
C ILE A 111 -41.24 -7.63 19.32
N VAL A 112 -40.06 -8.27 19.28
CA VAL A 112 -39.93 -9.70 18.99
C VAL A 112 -40.63 -10.55 20.06
N LEU A 113 -40.43 -10.22 21.34
CA LEU A 113 -41.10 -10.93 22.45
C LEU A 113 -42.62 -10.84 22.34
N GLY A 114 -43.15 -9.69 21.95
CA GLY A 114 -44.58 -9.45 21.77
C GLY A 114 -45.18 -10.08 20.52
N SER A 115 -44.41 -10.17 19.44
CA SER A 115 -44.88 -10.66 18.14
C SER A 115 -44.72 -12.19 17.98
N MET A 116 -43.76 -12.80 18.67
CA MET A 116 -43.52 -14.25 18.65
C MET A 116 -44.16 -14.96 19.85
N THR A 117 -45.47 -14.83 19.99
CA THR A 117 -46.24 -15.34 21.14
C THR A 117 -46.20 -16.87 21.27
N GLU A 118 -46.04 -17.60 20.17
CA GLU A 118 -45.87 -19.07 20.19
C GLU A 118 -44.53 -19.51 20.79
N VAL A 119 -43.48 -18.70 20.59
CA VAL A 119 -42.13 -18.97 21.10
C VAL A 119 -41.95 -18.41 22.51
N PHE A 120 -42.57 -17.27 22.81
CA PHE A 120 -42.49 -16.58 24.09
C PHE A 120 -43.89 -16.42 24.72
N PRO A 121 -44.52 -17.52 25.15
CA PRO A 121 -45.87 -17.49 25.72
C PRO A 121 -45.95 -16.75 27.07
N TRP A 122 -44.81 -16.48 27.71
CA TRP A 122 -44.68 -15.71 28.94
C TRP A 122 -44.53 -14.19 28.71
N ALA A 123 -44.50 -13.73 27.45
CA ALA A 123 -44.39 -12.31 27.15
C ALA A 123 -45.60 -11.54 27.72
N PRO A 124 -45.39 -10.39 28.40
CA PRO A 124 -46.46 -9.57 28.97
C PRO A 124 -47.57 -9.25 27.97
N ALA A 125 -48.83 -9.27 28.42
CA ALA A 125 -49.99 -9.05 27.56
C ALA A 125 -49.98 -7.69 26.84
N TRP A 126 -49.43 -6.65 27.48
CA TRP A 126 -49.29 -5.32 26.88
C TRP A 126 -48.31 -5.30 25.70
N LEU A 127 -47.34 -6.21 25.63
CA LEU A 127 -46.44 -6.32 24.46
C LEU A 127 -47.08 -7.04 23.27
N ARG A 128 -48.20 -7.75 23.48
CA ARG A 128 -48.95 -8.42 22.40
C ARG A 128 -49.92 -7.49 21.71
N ASP A 129 -50.21 -6.34 22.34
CA ASP A 129 -51.12 -5.35 21.80
C ASP A 129 -50.52 -4.69 20.53
N PRO A 130 -51.23 -4.74 19.38
CA PRO A 130 -50.74 -4.17 18.12
C PRO A 130 -50.41 -2.68 18.20
N TRP A 131 -51.11 -1.92 19.04
CA TRP A 131 -50.83 -0.49 19.24
C TRP A 131 -49.52 -0.26 19.98
N THR A 132 -49.23 -1.09 20.97
CA THR A 132 -47.93 -1.08 21.66
C THR A 132 -46.79 -1.45 20.70
N LEU A 133 -46.98 -2.48 19.87
CA LEU A 133 -45.99 -2.88 18.86
C LEU A 133 -45.76 -1.76 17.83
N LEU A 134 -46.82 -1.09 17.38
CA LEU A 134 -46.73 0.09 16.51
C LEU A 134 -45.91 1.21 17.17
N LEU A 135 -46.20 1.54 18.43
CA LEU A 135 -45.50 2.58 19.19
C LEU A 135 -43.99 2.29 19.31
N LEU A 136 -43.62 1.03 19.56
CA LEU A 136 -42.22 0.60 19.66
C LEU A 136 -41.53 0.52 18.30
N ALA A 137 -42.25 0.10 17.25
CA ALA A 137 -41.70 -0.07 15.91
C ALA A 137 -41.50 1.26 15.18
N THR A 138 -42.33 2.27 15.44
CA THR A 138 -42.27 3.58 14.76
C THR A 138 -40.90 4.26 14.89
N PRO A 139 -40.28 4.39 16.09
CA PRO A 139 -38.94 4.93 16.22
C PRO A 139 -37.86 4.10 15.51
N VAL A 140 -38.00 2.77 15.48
CA VAL A 140 -37.08 1.90 14.75
C VAL A 140 -37.20 2.17 13.25
N GLN A 141 -38.42 2.22 12.72
CA GLN A 141 -38.69 2.47 11.31
C GLN A 141 -38.13 3.82 10.86
N PHE A 142 -38.54 4.91 11.51
CA PHE A 142 -38.26 6.25 10.98
C PHE A 142 -37.00 6.91 11.53
N TRP A 143 -36.55 6.59 12.75
CA TRP A 143 -35.37 7.22 13.35
C TRP A 143 -34.10 6.36 13.22
N VAL A 144 -34.18 5.06 13.56
CA VAL A 144 -33.06 4.13 13.32
C VAL A 144 -32.90 3.91 11.81
N GLY A 145 -34.03 3.73 11.09
CA GLY A 145 -34.06 3.52 9.64
C GLY A 145 -33.88 4.79 8.77
N ALA A 146 -33.77 5.97 9.38
CA ALA A 146 -33.75 7.27 8.67
C ALA A 146 -32.74 7.32 7.50
N ASP A 147 -31.54 6.80 7.71
CA ASP A 147 -30.47 6.84 6.70
C ASP A 147 -30.80 5.95 5.49
N PHE A 148 -31.46 4.81 5.70
CA PHE A 148 -31.89 3.92 4.62
C PHE A 148 -33.01 4.55 3.82
N HIS A 149 -33.97 5.21 4.47
CA HIS A 149 -35.07 5.89 3.79
C HIS A 149 -34.60 7.11 2.99
N ARG A 150 -33.69 7.91 3.54
CA ARG A 150 -33.04 9.00 2.80
C ARG A 150 -32.24 8.47 1.60
N GLY A 151 -31.51 7.38 1.80
CA GLY A 151 -30.80 6.70 0.72
C GLY A 151 -31.73 6.18 -0.37
N PHE A 152 -32.88 5.61 -0.01
CA PHE A 152 -33.90 5.17 -0.96
C PHE A 152 -34.50 6.32 -1.76
N LEU A 153 -34.86 7.43 -1.12
CA LEU A 153 -35.36 8.61 -1.83
C LEU A 153 -34.32 9.17 -2.80
N HIS A 154 -33.06 9.18 -2.39
CA HIS A 154 -31.93 9.51 -3.25
C HIS A 154 -31.84 8.54 -4.44
N ASP A 155 -31.89 7.22 -4.20
CA ASP A 155 -31.82 6.20 -5.24
C ASP A 155 -32.94 6.33 -6.28
N VAL A 156 -34.19 6.53 -5.82
CA VAL A 156 -35.35 6.76 -6.69
C VAL A 156 -35.17 8.02 -7.52
N ARG A 157 -34.76 9.14 -6.90
CA ARG A 157 -34.54 10.42 -7.59
C ARG A 157 -33.51 10.30 -8.71
N TYR A 158 -32.49 9.48 -8.53
CA TYR A 158 -31.40 9.32 -9.48
C TYR A 158 -31.44 8.00 -10.27
N ARG A 159 -32.58 7.29 -10.27
CA ARG A 159 -32.81 6.04 -11.01
C ARG A 159 -31.72 4.98 -10.76
N SER A 160 -31.25 4.88 -9.52
CA SER A 160 -30.34 3.84 -9.05
C SER A 160 -31.06 2.85 -8.12
N ALA A 161 -30.45 1.70 -7.91
CA ALA A 161 -30.84 0.76 -6.86
C ALA A 161 -29.63 0.50 -5.97
N SER A 162 -29.83 0.57 -4.66
CA SER A 162 -28.79 0.26 -3.68
C SER A 162 -29.36 -0.56 -2.52
N MET A 163 -28.49 -0.91 -1.57
CA MET A 163 -28.88 -1.49 -0.28
C MET A 163 -30.01 -0.70 0.40
N SER A 164 -29.96 0.63 0.34
CA SER A 164 -30.99 1.50 0.92
C SER A 164 -32.36 1.28 0.26
N THR A 165 -32.37 0.96 -1.03
CA THR A 165 -33.58 0.61 -1.80
C THR A 165 -34.17 -0.70 -1.30
N LEU A 166 -33.36 -1.76 -1.21
CA LEU A 166 -33.81 -3.09 -0.77
C LEU A 166 -34.36 -3.06 0.66
N VAL A 167 -33.62 -2.44 1.58
CA VAL A 167 -33.99 -2.34 3.00
C VAL A 167 -35.25 -1.49 3.16
N SER A 168 -35.30 -0.29 2.57
CA SER A 168 -36.48 0.57 2.70
C SER A 168 -37.73 -0.06 2.10
N LEU A 169 -37.62 -0.70 0.93
CA LEU A 169 -38.78 -1.31 0.29
C LEU A 169 -39.33 -2.46 1.15
N GLY A 170 -38.46 -3.34 1.64
CA GLY A 170 -38.86 -4.48 2.46
C GLY A 170 -39.42 -4.06 3.82
N THR A 171 -38.77 -3.12 4.52
CA THR A 171 -39.20 -2.69 5.85
C THR A 171 -40.44 -1.82 5.79
N ASN A 172 -40.58 -0.94 4.78
CA ASN A 172 -41.81 -0.19 4.58
C ASN A 172 -42.98 -1.11 4.23
N ALA A 173 -42.78 -2.12 3.37
CA ALA A 173 -43.84 -3.07 3.05
C ALA A 173 -44.34 -3.81 4.31
N ALA A 174 -43.41 -4.33 5.13
CA ALA A 174 -43.76 -4.97 6.40
C ALA A 174 -44.43 -4.00 7.39
N TYR A 175 -43.91 -2.78 7.54
CA TYR A 175 -44.42 -1.79 8.48
C TYR A 175 -45.82 -1.29 8.08
N PHE A 176 -46.03 -0.87 6.84
CA PHE A 176 -47.32 -0.35 6.39
C PHE A 176 -48.40 -1.45 6.28
N PHE A 177 -48.02 -2.69 5.97
CA PHE A 177 -48.92 -3.82 6.10
C PHE A 177 -49.38 -4.01 7.55
N SER A 178 -48.43 -4.00 8.49
CA SER A 178 -48.72 -4.11 9.93
C SER A 178 -49.59 -2.96 10.44
N LEU A 179 -49.35 -1.76 9.95
CA LEU A 179 -50.17 -0.58 10.23
C LEU A 179 -51.60 -0.76 9.72
N ALA A 180 -51.78 -1.27 8.49
CA ALA A 180 -53.11 -1.54 7.95
C ALA A 180 -53.87 -2.60 8.77
N VAL A 181 -53.20 -3.68 9.19
CA VAL A 181 -53.78 -4.69 10.10
C VAL A 181 -54.18 -4.08 11.44
N THR A 182 -53.38 -3.14 11.95
CA THR A 182 -53.64 -2.46 13.24
C THR A 182 -54.82 -1.49 13.16
N LEU A 183 -54.95 -0.73 12.06
CA LEU A 183 -56.00 0.27 11.86
C LEU A 183 -57.35 -0.35 11.44
N TRP A 184 -57.32 -1.44 10.68
CA TRP A 184 -58.52 -2.10 10.16
C TRP A 184 -58.55 -3.60 10.50
N PRO A 185 -58.51 -3.98 11.78
CA PRO A 185 -58.41 -5.38 12.18
C PRO A 185 -59.57 -6.22 11.64
N HIS A 186 -60.78 -5.65 11.51
CA HIS A 186 -61.96 -6.35 11.01
C HIS A 186 -61.83 -6.84 9.56
N VAL A 187 -61.05 -6.16 8.72
CA VAL A 187 -60.83 -6.52 7.31
C VAL A 187 -59.79 -7.65 7.19
N PHE A 188 -58.85 -7.70 8.12
CA PHE A 188 -57.68 -8.57 8.07
C PHE A 188 -57.79 -9.80 9.00
N MET A 189 -58.65 -9.75 10.03
CA MET A 189 -58.93 -10.88 10.92
C MET A 189 -59.56 -12.06 10.17
N ASP A 190 -60.46 -11.80 9.23
CA ASP A 190 -61.09 -12.84 8.38
C ASP A 190 -60.08 -13.52 7.43
N LEU A 191 -58.91 -12.89 7.23
CA LEU A 191 -57.80 -13.41 6.42
C LEU A 191 -56.69 -14.05 7.27
N GLY A 192 -56.85 -14.08 8.61
CA GLY A 192 -55.84 -14.60 9.54
C GLY A 192 -54.53 -13.79 9.56
N ALA A 193 -54.55 -12.53 9.11
CA ALA A 193 -53.35 -11.71 9.00
C ALA A 193 -52.97 -11.10 10.37
N MET A 194 -51.71 -11.33 10.77
CA MET A 194 -51.13 -10.75 11.98
C MET A 194 -50.21 -9.56 11.63
N PRO A 195 -49.96 -8.63 12.57
CA PRO A 195 -48.93 -7.59 12.38
C PRO A 195 -47.52 -8.20 12.34
N TYR A 196 -46.64 -7.66 11.50
CA TYR A 196 -45.23 -8.07 11.29
C TYR A 196 -44.26 -6.94 11.64
N TYR A 197 -44.53 -6.21 12.72
CA TYR A 197 -43.69 -5.11 13.18
C TYR A 197 -42.27 -5.59 13.54
N GLU A 198 -42.13 -6.82 14.02
CA GLU A 198 -40.86 -7.46 14.32
C GLU A 198 -39.99 -7.62 13.07
N THR A 199 -40.58 -7.97 11.93
CA THR A 199 -39.83 -8.12 10.67
C THR A 199 -39.20 -6.80 10.25
N ALA A 200 -39.95 -5.70 10.28
CA ALA A 200 -39.41 -4.36 9.96
C ALA A 200 -38.33 -3.93 10.97
N ALA A 201 -38.62 -4.05 12.27
CA ALA A 201 -37.74 -3.59 13.33
C ALA A 201 -36.41 -4.37 13.40
N VAL A 202 -36.48 -5.70 13.31
CA VAL A 202 -35.29 -6.58 13.36
C VAL A 202 -34.43 -6.38 12.13
N VAL A 203 -35.01 -6.29 10.93
CA VAL A 203 -34.23 -6.07 9.70
C VAL A 203 -33.48 -4.74 9.78
N ILE A 204 -34.14 -3.63 10.13
CA ILE A 204 -33.47 -2.33 10.29
C ILE A 204 -32.35 -2.40 11.32
N THR A 205 -32.61 -3.04 12.46
CA THR A 205 -31.65 -3.14 13.56
C THR A 205 -30.43 -3.98 13.20
N LEU A 206 -30.61 -5.14 12.58
CA LEU A 206 -29.51 -6.01 12.15
C LEU A 206 -28.68 -5.38 11.03
N VAL A 207 -29.33 -4.69 10.10
CA VAL A 207 -28.65 -3.98 9.02
C VAL A 207 -27.87 -2.79 9.58
N ALA A 208 -28.45 -2.03 10.52
CA ALA A 208 -27.75 -0.94 11.22
C ALA A 208 -26.55 -1.49 12.04
N LEU A 209 -26.71 -2.65 12.69
CA LEU A 209 -25.63 -3.35 13.37
C LEU A 209 -24.51 -3.71 12.39
N GLY A 210 -24.85 -4.25 11.22
CA GLY A 210 -23.91 -4.53 10.13
C GLY A 210 -23.11 -3.29 9.73
N ARG A 211 -23.79 -2.15 9.50
CA ARG A 211 -23.13 -0.87 9.18
C ARG A 211 -22.24 -0.35 10.30
N TRP A 212 -22.64 -0.50 11.56
CA TRP A 212 -21.81 -0.12 12.70
C TRP A 212 -20.57 -1.02 12.82
N LEU A 213 -20.73 -2.33 12.65
CA LEU A 213 -19.60 -3.29 12.64
C LEU A 213 -18.63 -2.98 11.50
N GLU A 214 -19.15 -2.65 10.31
CA GLU A 214 -18.38 -2.16 9.17
C GLU A 214 -17.61 -0.87 9.49
N ALA A 215 -18.28 0.16 10.01
CA ALA A 215 -17.64 1.43 10.36
C ALA A 215 -16.57 1.24 11.46
N ARG A 216 -16.84 0.39 12.46
CA ARG A 216 -15.89 0.03 13.51
C ARG A 216 -14.70 -0.73 12.97
N ALA A 217 -14.92 -1.66 12.04
CA ALA A 217 -13.87 -2.43 11.39
C ALA A 217 -12.93 -1.52 10.56
N ARG A 218 -13.49 -0.62 9.74
CA ARG A 218 -12.73 0.40 8.99
C ARG A 218 -11.90 1.30 9.92
N GLY A 219 -12.44 1.64 11.09
CA GLY A 219 -11.72 2.39 12.11
C GLY A 219 -10.46 1.68 12.62
N ARG A 220 -10.51 0.35 12.82
CA ARG A 220 -9.36 -0.46 13.28
C ARG A 220 -8.31 -0.71 12.20
N THR A 221 -8.70 -0.71 10.93
CA THR A 221 -7.75 -0.88 9.82
C THR A 221 -6.94 0.39 9.57
N SER A 222 -7.51 1.56 9.87
CA SER A 222 -6.81 2.86 9.81
C SER A 222 -5.74 3.06 10.92
N GLU A 223 -5.66 2.16 11.90
CA GLU A 223 -4.74 2.28 13.05
C GLU A 223 -3.26 2.17 12.66
N ALA A 224 -2.92 1.42 11.60
CA ALA A 224 -1.54 1.25 11.16
C ALA A 224 -0.92 2.57 10.67
N ILE A 225 -1.65 3.35 9.86
CA ILE A 225 -1.22 4.71 9.47
C ILE A 225 -1.11 5.61 10.71
N ARG A 226 -2.10 5.55 11.62
CA ARG A 226 -2.08 6.39 12.83
C ARG A 226 -0.82 6.16 13.65
N ARG A 227 -0.36 4.91 13.75
CA ARG A 227 0.90 4.60 14.43
C ARG A 227 2.06 5.30 13.74
N LEU A 228 2.17 5.21 12.41
CA LEU A 228 3.21 5.91 11.64
C LEU A 228 3.19 7.42 11.88
N VAL A 229 2.02 8.07 11.78
CA VAL A 229 1.88 9.52 12.01
C VAL A 229 2.24 9.91 13.45
N SER A 230 1.88 9.07 14.43
CA SER A 230 2.21 9.30 15.86
C SER A 230 3.68 9.08 16.21
N LEU A 231 4.52 8.68 15.24
CA LEU A 231 5.95 8.49 15.49
C LEU A 231 6.68 9.82 15.65
N ALA A 232 6.33 10.84 14.86
CA ALA A 232 6.95 12.15 15.00
C ALA A 232 6.46 12.86 16.29
N PRO A 233 7.37 13.40 17.11
CA PRO A 233 7.01 14.21 18.27
C PRO A 233 6.32 15.52 17.84
N ARG A 234 5.41 16.02 18.68
CA ARG A 234 4.66 17.28 18.45
C ARG A 234 5.47 18.54 18.76
N THR A 235 6.46 18.41 19.63
CA THR A 235 7.34 19.49 20.06
C THR A 235 8.79 19.03 19.97
N THR A 236 9.70 19.97 19.79
CA THR A 236 11.14 19.72 19.79
C THR A 236 11.92 20.89 20.38
N ARG A 237 13.16 20.63 20.78
CA ARG A 237 14.09 21.66 21.26
C ARG A 237 14.97 22.17 20.13
N ALA A 238 14.65 23.36 19.63
CA ALA A 238 15.50 24.06 18.69
C ALA A 238 16.54 24.90 19.46
N LEU A 239 17.78 24.93 18.97
CA LEU A 239 18.82 25.85 19.42
C LEU A 239 18.69 27.15 18.62
N ARG A 240 18.10 28.19 19.23
CA ARG A 240 18.00 29.53 18.65
C ARG A 240 18.87 30.49 19.46
N ASN A 241 19.79 31.19 18.81
CA ASN A 241 20.75 32.11 19.46
C ASN A 241 21.56 31.46 20.61
N GLY A 242 21.90 30.18 20.49
CA GLY A 242 22.66 29.44 21.50
C GLY A 242 21.85 28.99 22.73
N VAL A 243 20.53 29.23 22.76
CA VAL A 243 19.62 28.82 23.83
C VAL A 243 18.66 27.75 23.33
N GLU A 244 18.39 26.74 24.17
CA GLU A 244 17.38 25.73 23.87
C GLU A 244 15.97 26.30 24.10
N VAL A 245 15.12 26.23 23.07
CA VAL A 245 13.71 26.63 23.15
C VAL A 245 12.84 25.47 22.68
N ASP A 246 11.86 25.08 23.50
CA ASP A 246 10.82 24.15 23.10
C ASP A 246 9.87 24.84 22.11
N VAL A 247 9.81 24.31 20.89
CA VAL A 247 8.94 24.80 19.81
C VAL A 247 8.08 23.65 19.28
N PRO A 248 6.87 23.93 18.77
CA PRO A 248 6.12 22.95 17.98
C PRO A 248 6.95 22.47 16.79
N THR A 249 6.88 21.17 16.47
CA THR A 249 7.61 20.59 15.32
C THR A 249 7.23 21.25 14.00
N SER A 250 6.01 21.78 13.89
CA SER A 250 5.52 22.54 12.73
C SER A 250 6.22 23.89 12.53
N GLU A 251 6.89 24.44 13.55
CA GLU A 251 7.63 25.71 13.47
C GLU A 251 9.12 25.53 13.15
N VAL A 252 9.58 24.29 12.98
CA VAL A 252 10.96 23.98 12.60
C VAL A 252 11.14 24.28 11.12
N VAL A 253 12.16 25.06 10.79
CA VAL A 253 12.51 25.39 9.40
C VAL A 253 13.81 24.69 8.98
N VAL A 254 14.01 24.53 7.67
CA VAL A 254 15.26 24.00 7.11
C VAL A 254 16.43 24.87 7.58
N GLY A 255 17.48 24.23 8.08
CA GLY A 255 18.65 24.90 8.66
C GLY A 255 18.62 25.06 10.18
N ASP A 256 17.47 24.88 10.85
CA ASP A 256 17.39 24.93 12.31
C ASP A 256 18.28 23.83 12.94
N LEU A 257 18.97 24.19 14.03
CA LEU A 257 19.72 23.24 14.85
C LEU A 257 18.82 22.68 15.94
N VAL A 258 18.77 21.36 16.08
CA VAL A 258 17.87 20.68 17.02
C VAL A 258 18.67 19.69 17.87
N ARG A 259 18.48 19.74 19.20
CA ARG A 259 19.17 18.83 20.13
C ARG A 259 18.28 17.67 20.57
N ILE A 260 18.79 16.46 20.33
CA ILE A 260 18.15 15.20 20.71
C ILE A 260 18.92 14.55 21.87
N ARG A 261 18.19 14.16 22.91
CA ARG A 261 18.70 13.45 24.10
C ARG A 261 18.42 11.94 24.00
N PRO A 262 19.11 11.12 24.81
CA PRO A 262 18.82 9.69 24.88
C PRO A 262 17.33 9.43 25.17
N GLY A 263 16.72 8.52 24.42
CA GLY A 263 15.31 8.15 24.54
C GLY A 263 14.32 9.05 23.78
N GLU A 264 14.76 10.20 23.27
CA GLU A 264 13.90 11.09 22.48
C GLU A 264 13.79 10.65 21.02
N ARG A 265 12.71 11.09 20.38
CA ARG A 265 12.49 10.86 18.95
C ARG A 265 13.00 12.03 18.13
N VAL A 266 13.54 11.71 16.97
CA VAL A 266 13.97 12.71 15.99
C VAL A 266 12.70 13.34 15.37
N PRO A 267 12.55 14.68 15.40
CA PRO A 267 11.32 15.36 14.95
C PRO A 267 11.18 15.50 13.44
N VAL A 268 12.29 15.77 12.75
CA VAL A 268 12.38 16.06 11.31
C VAL A 268 13.65 15.44 10.74
N ASP A 269 13.78 15.35 9.42
CA ASP A 269 14.99 14.80 8.81
C ASP A 269 16.13 15.81 8.87
N GLY A 270 17.37 15.32 8.97
CA GLY A 270 18.53 16.19 9.06
C GLY A 270 19.87 15.48 9.02
N GLU A 271 20.92 16.23 9.33
CA GLU A 271 22.31 15.77 9.36
C GLU A 271 22.95 16.12 10.70
N VAL A 272 23.62 15.15 11.34
CA VAL A 272 24.30 15.36 12.62
C VAL A 272 25.46 16.34 12.44
N VAL A 273 25.50 17.38 13.28
CA VAL A 273 26.57 18.39 13.28
C VAL A 273 27.49 18.21 14.48
N GLU A 274 26.95 17.81 15.62
CA GLU A 274 27.71 17.65 16.87
C GLU A 274 27.23 16.42 17.65
N GLY A 275 28.17 15.73 18.30
CA GLY A 275 27.89 14.54 19.12
C GLY A 275 27.81 13.26 18.31
N ALA A 276 27.64 12.14 19.02
CA ALA A 276 27.48 10.82 18.44
C ALA A 276 26.49 10.00 19.27
N SER A 277 25.80 9.08 18.60
CA SER A 277 24.68 8.36 19.18
C SER A 277 24.37 7.07 18.42
N THR A 278 23.68 6.13 19.06
CA THR A 278 23.00 5.05 18.34
C THR A 278 21.52 5.39 18.18
N ILE A 279 21.00 5.24 16.97
CA ILE A 279 19.59 5.50 16.66
C ILE A 279 18.91 4.20 16.25
N ASP A 280 17.77 3.93 16.86
CA ASP A 280 16.88 2.87 16.44
C ASP A 280 15.98 3.36 15.28
N GLU A 281 16.32 2.86 14.10
CA GLU A 281 15.58 3.11 12.87
C GLU A 281 14.62 1.97 12.51
N SER A 282 14.38 1.01 13.43
CA SER A 282 13.56 -0.20 13.19
C SER A 282 12.15 0.08 12.69
N MET A 283 11.58 1.26 12.97
CA MET A 283 10.25 1.64 12.49
C MET A 283 10.23 2.07 11.02
N LEU A 284 11.35 2.55 10.49
CA LEU A 284 11.49 2.99 9.09
C LEU A 284 12.19 1.92 8.27
N THR A 285 13.28 1.38 8.81
CA THR A 285 14.04 0.34 8.14
C THR A 285 13.38 -1.00 8.38
N GLY A 286 13.05 -1.35 9.62
CA GLY A 286 12.65 -2.71 10.04
C GLY A 286 13.79 -3.52 10.68
N GLU A 287 15.00 -2.93 10.82
CA GLU A 287 16.15 -3.61 11.46
C GLU A 287 16.08 -3.44 12.96
N SER A 288 16.24 -4.54 13.70
CA SER A 288 16.16 -4.50 15.16
C SER A 288 17.43 -3.95 15.83
N LEU A 289 18.53 -3.82 15.08
CA LEU A 289 19.81 -3.32 15.58
C LEU A 289 19.90 -1.80 15.40
N PRO A 290 20.22 -1.03 16.46
CA PRO A 290 20.48 0.40 16.35
C PRO A 290 21.69 0.71 15.46
N VAL A 291 21.60 1.82 14.71
CA VAL A 291 22.64 2.30 13.79
C VAL A 291 23.45 3.41 14.45
N GLU A 292 24.78 3.35 14.35
CA GLU A 292 25.66 4.42 14.85
C GLU A 292 25.61 5.66 13.96
N LYS A 293 25.55 6.83 14.60
CA LYS A 293 25.51 8.14 13.95
C LYS A 293 26.57 9.04 14.55
N ALA A 294 27.37 9.64 13.68
CA ALA A 294 28.43 10.59 13.99
C ALA A 294 28.23 11.87 13.15
N PRO A 295 28.99 12.96 13.38
CA PRO A 295 28.88 14.17 12.56
C PRO A 295 29.00 13.85 11.07
N GLY A 296 28.12 14.42 10.25
CA GLY A 296 27.95 14.11 8.83
C GLY A 296 26.92 13.02 8.52
N ALA A 297 26.47 12.24 9.52
CA ALA A 297 25.49 11.19 9.29
C ALA A 297 24.06 11.75 9.20
N SER A 298 23.25 11.19 8.29
CA SER A 298 21.83 11.54 8.17
C SER A 298 20.98 10.90 9.27
N VAL A 299 19.97 11.63 9.73
CA VAL A 299 18.94 11.20 10.69
C VAL A 299 17.55 11.47 10.14
N PHE A 300 16.58 10.65 10.53
CA PHE A 300 15.23 10.64 9.94
C PHE A 300 14.15 10.91 10.99
N GLY A 301 13.12 11.65 10.63
CA GLY A 301 11.99 11.92 11.52
C GLY A 301 11.27 10.63 11.96
N GLY A 302 10.97 10.53 13.26
CA GLY A 302 10.27 9.41 13.88
C GLY A 302 11.17 8.30 14.43
N THR A 303 12.48 8.31 14.14
CA THR A 303 13.44 7.35 14.72
C THR A 303 13.75 7.66 16.18
N VAL A 304 14.18 6.67 16.95
CA VAL A 304 14.40 6.83 18.40
C VAL A 304 15.90 6.89 18.71
N ASN A 305 16.36 7.97 19.32
CA ASN A 305 17.72 8.02 19.88
C ASN A 305 17.82 7.05 21.06
N ARG A 306 18.78 6.12 21.02
CA ARG A 306 19.04 5.15 22.09
C ARG A 306 20.08 5.66 23.07
N THR A 307 21.30 5.94 22.60
CA THR A 307 22.44 6.30 23.45
C THR A 307 23.04 7.63 23.02
N GLY A 308 23.52 8.43 23.97
CA GLY A 308 24.20 9.70 23.67
C GLY A 308 23.26 10.87 23.32
N SER A 309 23.83 12.06 23.17
CA SER A 309 23.12 13.26 22.72
C SER A 309 23.82 13.83 21.51
N PHE A 310 23.04 14.33 20.56
CA PHE A 310 23.57 14.96 19.36
C PHE A 310 22.74 16.18 18.98
N VAL A 311 23.38 17.09 18.25
CA VAL A 311 22.75 18.23 17.59
C VAL A 311 22.77 17.95 16.09
N PHE A 312 21.63 18.10 15.45
CA PHE A 312 21.51 17.94 14.00
C PHE A 312 20.93 19.20 13.36
N ARG A 313 21.27 19.42 12.09
CA ARG A 313 20.72 20.49 11.25
C ARG A 313 19.54 19.93 10.46
N ALA A 314 18.38 20.56 10.57
CA ALA A 314 17.20 20.17 9.81
C ALA A 314 17.43 20.34 8.30
N THR A 315 17.20 19.29 7.52
CA THR A 315 17.32 19.33 6.04
C THR A 315 15.97 19.22 5.34
N ARG A 316 15.02 18.48 5.91
CA ARG A 316 13.63 18.38 5.40
C ARG A 316 12.65 18.45 6.55
N VAL A 317 11.61 19.28 6.42
CA VAL A 317 10.61 19.56 7.46
C VAL A 317 9.19 19.38 6.92
N GLY A 318 8.20 19.23 7.81
CA GLY A 318 6.79 19.10 7.44
C GLY A 318 6.51 17.94 6.47
N GLY A 319 5.80 18.24 5.38
CA GLY A 319 5.41 17.30 4.33
C GLY A 319 6.57 16.70 3.51
N GLU A 320 7.78 17.27 3.62
CA GLU A 320 8.96 16.80 2.90
C GLU A 320 9.79 15.78 3.69
N THR A 321 9.46 15.56 4.96
CA THR A 321 10.12 14.52 5.78
C THR A 321 9.91 13.13 5.19
N THR A 322 10.86 12.23 5.44
CA THR A 322 10.76 10.82 5.00
C THR A 322 9.50 10.16 5.55
N LEU A 323 9.17 10.41 6.81
CA LEU A 323 7.94 9.90 7.43
C LEU A 323 6.67 10.47 6.77
N ALA A 324 6.60 11.77 6.48
CA ALA A 324 5.43 12.36 5.82
C ALA A 324 5.26 11.81 4.40
N ARG A 325 6.36 11.57 3.67
CA ARG A 325 6.32 10.92 2.35
C ARG A 325 5.80 9.49 2.44
N ILE A 326 6.24 8.69 3.42
CA ILE A 326 5.69 7.35 3.67
C ILE A 326 4.19 7.43 3.91
N VAL A 327 3.73 8.33 4.78
CA VAL A 327 2.30 8.51 5.07
C VAL A 327 1.53 8.86 3.80
N LYS A 328 2.03 9.83 3.00
CA LYS A 328 1.42 10.22 1.73
C LYS A 328 1.31 9.04 0.76
N LEU A 329 2.39 8.27 0.58
CA LEU A 329 2.38 7.10 -0.32
C LEU A 329 1.38 6.02 0.15
N VAL A 330 1.31 5.76 1.46
CA VAL A 330 0.34 4.80 2.01
C VAL A 330 -1.10 5.31 1.85
N GLU A 331 -1.36 6.61 2.03
CA GLU A 331 -2.66 7.23 1.79
C GLU A 331 -3.08 7.16 0.31
N GLU A 332 -2.16 7.45 -0.62
CA GLU A 332 -2.38 7.33 -2.06
C GLU A 332 -2.73 5.88 -2.44
N ALA A 333 -2.00 4.92 -1.88
CA ALA A 333 -2.25 3.50 -2.13
C ALA A 333 -3.62 3.06 -1.64
N GLN A 334 -4.01 3.51 -0.45
CA GLN A 334 -5.33 3.25 0.10
C GLN A 334 -6.44 3.93 -0.68
N GLY A 335 -6.18 5.10 -1.29
CA GLY A 335 -7.10 5.84 -2.14
C GLY A 335 -7.28 5.24 -3.54
N SER A 336 -6.29 4.52 -4.04
CA SER A 336 -6.35 3.90 -5.37
C SER A 336 -7.23 2.63 -5.42
N ARG A 337 -7.76 2.31 -6.61
CA ARG A 337 -8.62 1.14 -6.85
C ARG A 337 -7.86 -0.01 -7.49
N ALA A 338 -7.97 -1.21 -6.90
CA ALA A 338 -7.46 -2.44 -7.49
C ALA A 338 -8.35 -2.91 -8.66
N PRO A 339 -7.78 -3.43 -9.78
CA PRO A 339 -8.55 -4.05 -10.86
C PRO A 339 -9.59 -5.10 -10.39
N ILE A 340 -9.27 -5.93 -9.39
CA ILE A 340 -10.18 -6.93 -8.82
C ILE A 340 -11.45 -6.32 -8.19
N GLN A 341 -11.40 -5.05 -7.78
CA GLN A 341 -12.59 -4.33 -7.31
C GLN A 341 -13.58 -4.08 -8.46
N ARG A 342 -13.11 -3.95 -9.71
CA ARG A 342 -13.99 -3.84 -10.88
C ARG A 342 -14.81 -5.10 -11.10
N LEU A 343 -14.25 -6.27 -10.79
CA LEU A 343 -14.98 -7.54 -10.84
C LEU A 343 -16.16 -7.52 -9.86
N ALA A 344 -15.95 -7.03 -8.63
CA ALA A 344 -17.02 -6.89 -7.65
C ALA A 344 -18.12 -5.93 -8.12
N ASP A 345 -17.75 -4.79 -8.71
CA ASP A 345 -18.70 -3.82 -9.27
C ASP A 345 -19.51 -4.43 -10.45
N GLN A 346 -18.86 -5.21 -11.33
CA GLN A 346 -19.53 -5.93 -12.42
C GLN A 346 -20.50 -7.00 -11.91
N VAL A 347 -20.07 -7.79 -10.91
CA VAL A 347 -20.93 -8.78 -10.27
C VAL A 347 -22.14 -8.09 -9.66
N ALA A 348 -21.98 -6.99 -8.93
CA ALA A 348 -23.08 -6.25 -8.33
C ALA A 348 -24.06 -5.69 -9.38
N ALA A 349 -23.55 -5.18 -10.51
CA ALA A 349 -24.36 -4.64 -11.59
C ALA A 349 -25.31 -5.67 -12.23
N VAL A 350 -24.91 -6.94 -12.28
CA VAL A 350 -25.74 -8.05 -12.77
C VAL A 350 -26.60 -8.65 -11.64
N PHE A 351 -26.01 -8.80 -10.46
CA PHE A 351 -26.62 -9.47 -9.32
C PHE A 351 -27.86 -8.74 -8.79
N VAL A 352 -27.83 -7.40 -8.70
CA VAL A 352 -28.97 -6.63 -8.17
C VAL A 352 -30.24 -6.77 -9.04
N PRO A 353 -30.20 -6.57 -10.38
CA PRO A 353 -31.36 -6.83 -11.24
C PRO A 353 -31.88 -8.26 -11.15
N VAL A 354 -30.98 -9.25 -11.10
CA VAL A 354 -31.35 -10.68 -11.00
C VAL A 354 -32.08 -10.95 -9.68
N VAL A 355 -31.60 -10.42 -8.56
CA VAL A 355 -32.25 -10.57 -7.24
C VAL A 355 -33.63 -9.92 -7.25
N LEU A 356 -33.79 -8.73 -7.84
CA LEU A 356 -35.09 -8.07 -7.93
C LEU A 356 -36.07 -8.90 -8.76
N ALA A 357 -35.61 -9.50 -9.86
CA ALA A 357 -36.41 -10.41 -10.67
C ALA A 357 -36.79 -11.68 -9.89
N ILE A 358 -35.86 -12.29 -9.13
CA ILE A 358 -36.14 -13.45 -8.28
C ILE A 358 -37.13 -13.08 -7.18
N ALA A 359 -37.00 -11.92 -6.53
CA ALA A 359 -37.93 -11.46 -5.50
C ALA A 359 -39.33 -11.23 -6.07
N ALA A 360 -39.44 -10.63 -7.25
CA ALA A 360 -40.72 -10.46 -7.95
C ALA A 360 -41.33 -11.81 -8.36
N ALA A 361 -40.53 -12.73 -8.89
CA ALA A 361 -40.97 -14.07 -9.23
C ALA A 361 -41.41 -14.86 -7.98
N THR A 362 -40.70 -14.69 -6.86
CA THR A 362 -41.04 -15.29 -5.56
C THR A 362 -42.39 -14.74 -5.08
N LEU A 363 -42.58 -13.41 -5.12
CA LEU A 363 -43.84 -12.76 -4.77
C LEU A 363 -45.00 -13.33 -5.60
N VAL A 364 -44.86 -13.37 -6.94
CA VAL A 364 -45.91 -13.86 -7.82
C VAL A 364 -46.16 -15.36 -7.63
N GLY A 365 -45.10 -16.17 -7.54
CA GLY A 365 -45.20 -17.62 -7.39
C GLY A 365 -45.93 -18.02 -6.10
N TRP A 366 -45.56 -17.42 -4.98
CA TRP A 366 -46.23 -17.66 -3.69
C TRP A 366 -47.62 -17.06 -3.62
N TRP A 367 -47.90 -15.97 -4.35
CA TRP A 367 -49.25 -15.42 -4.39
C TRP A 367 -50.22 -16.35 -5.13
N LEU A 368 -49.75 -16.99 -6.22
CA LEU A 368 -50.55 -17.89 -7.04
C LEU A 368 -50.65 -19.33 -6.49
N LEU A 369 -49.56 -19.85 -5.92
CA LEU A 369 -49.42 -21.27 -5.55
C LEU A 369 -49.23 -21.48 -4.04
N GLY A 370 -49.06 -20.41 -3.27
CA GLY A 370 -48.73 -20.50 -1.84
C GLY A 370 -49.92 -20.87 -0.95
N PRO A 371 -49.64 -21.38 0.26
CA PRO A 371 -50.66 -21.65 1.28
C PRO A 371 -51.42 -20.37 1.67
N SER A 372 -52.69 -20.51 2.03
CA SER A 372 -53.47 -19.40 2.58
C SER A 372 -52.93 -18.98 3.96
N PRO A 373 -52.75 -17.67 4.22
CA PRO A 373 -52.95 -16.53 3.32
C PRO A 373 -51.78 -16.30 2.34
N SER A 374 -52.05 -16.46 1.03
CA SER A 374 -51.01 -16.52 -0.01
C SER A 374 -50.26 -15.20 -0.20
N ILE A 375 -50.96 -14.06 -0.08
CA ILE A 375 -50.35 -12.72 -0.18
C ILE A 375 -49.29 -12.49 0.88
N LEU A 376 -49.48 -13.08 2.07
CA LEU A 376 -48.61 -12.88 3.21
C LEU A 376 -47.36 -13.75 3.12
N TYR A 377 -47.52 -15.01 2.71
CA TYR A 377 -46.42 -15.89 2.34
C TYR A 377 -45.59 -15.30 1.20
N ALA A 378 -46.25 -14.71 0.20
CA ALA A 378 -45.59 -14.05 -0.90
C ALA A 378 -44.73 -12.87 -0.45
N LEU A 379 -45.30 -11.98 0.37
CA LEU A 379 -44.61 -10.79 0.83
C LEU A 379 -43.42 -11.13 1.73
N THR A 380 -43.60 -12.05 2.68
CA THR A 380 -42.53 -12.45 3.63
C THR A 380 -41.36 -13.12 2.93
N ASN A 381 -41.60 -14.04 1.99
CA ASN A 381 -40.55 -14.70 1.22
C ASN A 381 -39.86 -13.76 0.24
N ALA A 382 -40.60 -12.87 -0.43
CA ALA A 382 -40.00 -11.85 -1.30
C ALA A 382 -39.09 -10.90 -0.49
N VAL A 383 -39.53 -10.46 0.69
CA VAL A 383 -38.69 -9.66 1.60
C VAL A 383 -37.48 -10.46 2.09
N ALA A 384 -37.64 -11.73 2.42
CA ALA A 384 -36.52 -12.59 2.81
C ALA A 384 -35.46 -12.68 1.70
N VAL A 385 -35.87 -12.84 0.43
CA VAL A 385 -34.99 -12.81 -0.75
C VAL A 385 -34.25 -11.47 -0.87
N LEU A 386 -34.95 -10.35 -0.72
CA LEU A 386 -34.34 -9.02 -0.80
C LEU A 386 -33.33 -8.76 0.33
N VAL A 387 -33.65 -9.19 1.56
CA VAL A 387 -32.78 -9.04 2.74
C VAL A 387 -31.55 -9.92 2.63
N ILE A 388 -31.72 -11.21 2.28
CA ILE A 388 -30.60 -12.14 2.19
C ILE A 388 -29.65 -11.77 1.06
N ALA A 389 -30.15 -11.15 -0.01
CA ALA A 389 -29.31 -10.80 -1.14
C ALA A 389 -28.32 -9.67 -0.87
N CYS A 390 -28.46 -8.88 0.19
CA CYS A 390 -27.61 -7.71 0.40
C CYS A 390 -26.14 -8.10 0.71
N PRO A 391 -25.16 -7.78 -0.18
CA PRO A 391 -23.76 -8.20 0.00
C PRO A 391 -22.98 -7.11 0.75
N CYS A 392 -23.33 -6.84 2.02
CA CYS A 392 -22.72 -5.77 2.81
C CYS A 392 -21.20 -5.90 2.94
N ALA A 393 -20.69 -7.12 3.03
CA ALA A 393 -19.26 -7.39 3.18
C ALA A 393 -18.44 -7.08 1.91
N MET A 394 -19.09 -6.99 0.74
CA MET A 394 -18.41 -6.75 -0.54
C MET A 394 -17.67 -5.40 -0.54
N GLY A 395 -18.28 -4.35 0.02
CA GLY A 395 -17.69 -3.01 0.09
C GLY A 395 -16.45 -2.92 1.00
N LEU A 396 -16.17 -3.98 1.77
CA LEU A 396 -15.00 -4.09 2.67
C LEU A 396 -13.97 -5.11 2.17
N ALA A 397 -14.40 -6.13 1.42
CA ALA A 397 -13.59 -7.28 1.04
C ALA A 397 -12.21 -6.91 0.50
N THR A 398 -12.17 -5.99 -0.45
CA THR A 398 -10.94 -5.54 -1.11
C THR A 398 -10.25 -4.41 -0.33
N PRO A 399 -10.92 -3.31 0.05
CA PRO A 399 -10.26 -2.18 0.71
C PRO A 399 -9.64 -2.53 2.07
N THR A 400 -10.27 -3.40 2.86
CA THR A 400 -9.74 -3.82 4.16
C THR A 400 -8.45 -4.63 4.01
N ALA A 401 -8.38 -5.55 3.05
CA ALA A 401 -7.17 -6.33 2.80
C ALA A 401 -6.01 -5.44 2.31
N ILE A 402 -6.27 -4.55 1.36
CA ILE A 402 -5.26 -3.60 0.83
C ILE A 402 -4.76 -2.68 1.95
N MET A 403 -5.67 -2.10 2.75
CA MET A 403 -5.32 -1.20 3.85
C MET A 403 -4.40 -1.86 4.88
N VAL A 404 -4.68 -3.11 5.24
CA VAL A 404 -3.82 -3.88 6.16
C VAL A 404 -2.50 -4.24 5.48
N ALA A 405 -2.51 -4.61 4.20
CA ALA A 405 -1.32 -4.96 3.45
C ALA A 405 -0.36 -3.78 3.29
N THR A 406 -0.85 -2.61 2.88
CA THR A 406 -0.01 -1.41 2.71
C THR A 406 0.57 -0.92 4.02
N GLY A 407 -0.23 -0.94 5.10
CA GLY A 407 0.26 -0.63 6.45
C GLY A 407 1.33 -1.62 6.91
N ARG A 408 1.13 -2.92 6.70
CA ARG A 408 2.11 -3.94 7.08
C ARG A 408 3.36 -3.91 6.20
N GLY A 409 3.22 -3.62 4.91
CA GLY A 409 4.31 -3.42 3.97
C GLY A 409 5.21 -2.28 4.42
N ALA A 410 4.64 -1.13 4.79
CA ALA A 410 5.40 0.01 5.30
C ALA A 410 6.21 -0.33 6.56
N GLU A 411 5.65 -1.10 7.50
CA GLU A 411 6.36 -1.57 8.70
C GLU A 411 7.57 -2.49 8.39
N VAL A 412 7.61 -3.11 7.22
CA VAL A 412 8.73 -3.98 6.78
C VAL A 412 9.57 -3.33 5.68
N GLY A 413 9.41 -2.03 5.44
CA GLY A 413 10.19 -1.27 4.46
C GLY A 413 9.76 -1.47 3.01
N VAL A 414 8.54 -1.96 2.74
CA VAL A 414 7.95 -2.10 1.39
C VAL A 414 6.79 -1.12 1.25
N LEU A 415 7.04 0.00 0.57
CA LEU A 415 6.03 1.02 0.31
C LEU A 415 5.38 0.75 -1.04
N VAL A 416 4.07 0.52 -1.06
CA VAL A 416 3.34 0.37 -2.32
C VAL A 416 2.47 1.60 -2.51
N LYS A 417 2.55 2.23 -3.69
CA LYS A 417 1.84 3.49 -4.01
C LYS A 417 0.41 3.29 -4.50
N SER A 418 0.10 2.10 -5.02
CA SER A 418 -1.23 1.81 -5.54
C SER A 418 -1.69 0.38 -5.28
N ALA A 419 -2.99 0.23 -5.06
CA ALA A 419 -3.70 -1.03 -5.00
C ALA A 419 -3.56 -1.83 -6.31
N THR A 420 -3.47 -1.13 -7.45
CA THR A 420 -3.16 -1.72 -8.75
C THR A 420 -1.78 -2.38 -8.71
N ALA A 421 -0.76 -1.71 -8.19
CA ALA A 421 0.58 -2.26 -8.10
C ALA A 421 0.64 -3.52 -7.24
N LEU A 422 -0.06 -3.55 -6.09
CA LEU A 422 -0.22 -4.77 -5.27
C LEU A 422 -0.83 -5.93 -6.08
N GLU A 423 -1.86 -5.66 -6.89
CA GLU A 423 -2.52 -6.70 -7.68
C GLU A 423 -1.66 -7.16 -8.86
N THR A 424 -1.05 -6.23 -9.59
CA THR A 424 -0.19 -6.54 -10.71
C THR A 424 1.03 -7.33 -10.24
N LEU A 425 1.67 -6.89 -9.15
CA LEU A 425 2.84 -7.55 -8.56
C LEU A 425 2.52 -8.98 -8.09
N ALA A 426 1.30 -9.23 -7.61
CA ALA A 426 0.87 -10.58 -7.24
C ALA A 426 0.89 -11.56 -8.43
N ASN A 427 0.78 -11.04 -9.65
CA ASN A 427 0.73 -11.83 -10.87
C ASN A 427 1.96 -11.64 -11.78
N VAL A 428 3.03 -11.01 -11.30
CA VAL A 428 4.28 -10.88 -12.04
C VAL A 428 4.89 -12.27 -12.25
N ASP A 429 5.38 -12.49 -13.47
CA ASP A 429 6.08 -13.70 -13.90
C ASP A 429 7.55 -13.44 -14.26
N THR A 430 7.93 -12.17 -14.43
CA THR A 430 9.28 -11.76 -14.82
C THR A 430 9.74 -10.58 -13.99
N VAL A 431 10.88 -10.70 -13.32
CA VAL A 431 11.53 -9.60 -12.61
C VAL A 431 12.81 -9.24 -13.33
N VAL A 432 12.91 -7.97 -13.70
CA VAL A 432 14.05 -7.40 -14.40
C VAL A 432 14.81 -6.52 -13.42
N PHE A 433 16.08 -6.81 -13.18
CA PHE A 433 16.94 -6.03 -12.32
C PHE A 433 17.87 -5.14 -13.17
N ASP A 434 18.02 -3.89 -12.75
CA ASP A 434 19.24 -3.16 -13.08
C ASP A 434 20.45 -3.74 -12.32
N LYS A 435 21.64 -3.61 -12.91
CA LYS A 435 22.87 -4.09 -12.29
C LYS A 435 23.37 -3.12 -11.22
N THR A 436 23.73 -1.90 -11.61
CA THR A 436 24.56 -0.99 -10.82
C THR A 436 23.74 -0.37 -9.70
N GLY A 437 24.13 -0.54 -8.45
CA GLY A 437 23.44 0.03 -7.27
C GLY A 437 22.14 -0.72 -6.88
N THR A 438 21.61 -1.52 -7.80
CA THR A 438 20.50 -2.44 -7.54
C THR A 438 21.02 -3.83 -7.13
N LEU A 439 21.53 -4.66 -8.06
CA LEU A 439 22.10 -5.99 -7.73
C LEU A 439 23.46 -5.87 -7.03
N THR A 440 24.22 -4.84 -7.39
CA THR A 440 25.53 -4.55 -6.83
C THR A 440 25.46 -3.46 -5.77
N VAL A 441 26.56 -3.26 -5.05
CA VAL A 441 26.67 -2.18 -4.05
C VAL A 441 26.64 -0.80 -4.75
N GLY A 442 27.01 -0.72 -6.02
CA GLY A 442 27.00 0.51 -6.81
C GLY A 442 28.24 1.38 -6.59
N ARG A 443 29.24 0.85 -5.90
CA ARG A 443 30.55 1.50 -5.72
C ARG A 443 31.67 0.49 -5.97
N PRO A 444 32.70 0.86 -6.74
CA PRO A 444 33.86 0.01 -6.96
C PRO A 444 34.54 -0.32 -5.62
N THR A 445 34.95 -1.57 -5.46
CA THR A 445 35.68 -2.06 -4.28
C THR A 445 36.87 -2.88 -4.72
N VAL A 446 37.98 -2.80 -3.98
CA VAL A 446 39.15 -3.65 -4.23
C VAL A 446 38.79 -5.09 -3.86
N THR A 447 38.86 -5.97 -4.86
CA THR A 447 38.51 -7.39 -4.71
C THR A 447 39.75 -8.26 -4.58
N ASP A 448 40.80 -7.99 -5.36
CA ASP A 448 42.04 -8.74 -5.34
C ASP A 448 43.24 -7.81 -5.31
N VAL A 449 44.26 -8.22 -4.55
CA VAL A 449 45.58 -7.59 -4.53
C VAL A 449 46.57 -8.71 -4.84
N ILE A 450 47.17 -8.70 -6.02
CA ILE A 450 48.08 -9.76 -6.47
C ILE A 450 49.49 -9.19 -6.53
N ALA A 451 50.27 -9.46 -5.50
CA ALA A 451 51.67 -9.06 -5.45
C ALA A 451 52.56 -9.90 -6.38
N ALA A 452 53.59 -9.25 -6.92
CA ALA A 452 54.69 -9.91 -7.62
C ALA A 452 55.56 -10.71 -6.61
N PRO A 453 56.32 -11.73 -7.07
CA PRO A 453 57.19 -12.51 -6.19
C PRO A 453 58.16 -11.61 -5.41
N GLY A 454 58.15 -11.74 -4.07
CA GLY A 454 59.03 -10.96 -3.18
C GLY A 454 58.48 -9.59 -2.76
N VAL A 455 57.23 -9.26 -3.11
CA VAL A 455 56.53 -8.03 -2.68
C VAL A 455 55.41 -8.42 -1.70
N ALA A 456 55.25 -7.67 -0.61
CA ALA A 456 54.10 -7.85 0.29
C ALA A 456 52.84 -7.20 -0.29
N GLU A 457 51.67 -7.83 -0.08
CA GLU A 457 50.39 -7.26 -0.54
C GLU A 457 50.09 -5.91 0.10
N GLU A 458 50.51 -5.72 1.36
CA GLU A 458 50.34 -4.47 2.10
C GLU A 458 51.15 -3.33 1.46
N ASP A 459 52.38 -3.60 1.04
CA ASP A 459 53.23 -2.63 0.33
C ASP A 459 52.61 -2.25 -1.02
N LEU A 460 52.18 -3.24 -1.81
CA LEU A 460 51.49 -3.02 -3.08
C LEU A 460 50.26 -2.11 -2.90
N LEU A 461 49.42 -2.40 -1.90
CA LEU A 461 48.22 -1.61 -1.65
C LEU A 461 48.54 -0.21 -1.10
N ALA A 462 49.55 -0.07 -0.24
CA ALA A 462 49.98 1.22 0.29
C ALA A 462 50.53 2.13 -0.81
N PHE A 463 51.37 1.61 -1.71
CA PHE A 463 51.86 2.36 -2.88
C PHE A 463 50.72 2.73 -3.84
N ALA A 464 49.82 1.79 -4.15
CA ALA A 464 48.67 2.09 -5.01
C ALA A 464 47.76 3.18 -4.41
N ALA A 465 47.50 3.14 -3.10
CA ALA A 465 46.70 4.14 -2.42
C ALA A 465 47.41 5.49 -2.27
N ALA A 466 48.74 5.50 -2.10
CA ALA A 466 49.51 6.74 -2.13
C ALA A 466 49.39 7.43 -3.49
N ALA A 467 49.51 6.68 -4.58
CA ALA A 467 49.36 7.21 -5.94
C ALA A 467 47.98 7.83 -6.19
N GLU A 468 46.92 7.23 -5.63
CA GLU A 468 45.53 7.64 -5.85
C GLU A 468 45.04 8.70 -4.84
N GLN A 469 45.86 9.15 -3.89
CA GLN A 469 45.43 10.15 -2.87
C GLN A 469 44.90 11.46 -3.47
N GLY A 470 45.42 11.86 -4.64
CA GLY A 470 45.00 13.08 -5.35
C GLY A 470 44.00 12.83 -6.48
N SER A 471 43.48 11.60 -6.62
CA SER A 471 42.62 11.18 -7.73
C SER A 471 41.16 11.18 -7.30
N GLU A 472 40.30 11.84 -8.10
CA GLU A 472 38.84 11.80 -7.93
C GLU A 472 38.20 10.63 -8.72
N HIS A 473 39.02 9.72 -9.26
CA HIS A 473 38.51 8.59 -10.02
C HIS A 473 37.92 7.53 -9.08
N PRO A 474 36.74 6.95 -9.37
CA PRO A 474 36.10 5.94 -8.50
C PRO A 474 36.98 4.73 -8.16
N ILE A 475 37.85 4.31 -9.09
CA ILE A 475 38.84 3.24 -8.86
C ILE A 475 39.87 3.67 -7.80
N GLY A 476 40.34 4.91 -7.86
CA GLY A 476 41.28 5.47 -6.91
C GLY A 476 40.69 5.58 -5.51
N GLU A 477 39.47 6.09 -5.42
CA GLU A 477 38.72 6.13 -4.15
C GLU A 477 38.60 4.74 -3.52
N ALA A 478 38.31 3.71 -4.32
CA ALA A 478 38.21 2.32 -3.85
C ALA A 478 39.54 1.79 -3.27
N ILE A 479 40.66 2.11 -3.93
CA ILE A 479 42.01 1.71 -3.50
C ILE A 479 42.39 2.43 -2.20
N VAL A 480 42.18 3.75 -2.13
CA VAL A 480 42.45 4.56 -0.94
C VAL A 480 41.59 4.13 0.24
N ALA A 481 40.30 3.88 0.02
CA ALA A 481 39.38 3.39 1.05
C ALA A 481 39.87 2.05 1.61
N ARG A 482 40.27 1.11 0.74
CA ARG A 482 40.76 -0.20 1.17
C ARG A 482 42.06 -0.12 1.99
N ALA A 483 42.97 0.77 1.62
CA ALA A 483 44.20 0.97 2.38
C ALA A 483 43.92 1.59 3.77
N LYS A 484 42.99 2.54 3.86
CA LYS A 484 42.54 3.13 5.14
C LYS A 484 41.88 2.10 6.04
N GLU A 485 41.01 1.23 5.51
CA GLU A 485 40.39 0.13 6.26
C GLU A 485 41.43 -0.83 6.88
N ARG A 486 42.55 -1.05 6.19
CA ARG A 486 43.66 -1.88 6.69
C ARG A 486 44.64 -1.12 7.59
N GLY A 487 44.43 0.18 7.82
CA GLY A 487 45.31 1.00 8.65
C GLY A 487 46.73 1.16 8.09
N LEU A 488 46.89 1.13 6.77
CA LEU A 488 48.21 1.18 6.12
C LEU A 488 48.77 2.61 6.14
N ALA A 489 50.08 2.72 6.40
CA ALA A 489 50.81 3.99 6.27
C ALA A 489 51.09 4.26 4.79
N LEU A 490 50.59 5.39 4.28
CA LEU A 490 50.73 5.77 2.88
C LEU A 490 52.03 6.58 2.71
N PRO A 491 52.95 6.18 1.81
CA PRO A 491 54.15 6.96 1.53
C PRO A 491 53.79 8.33 0.91
N PRO A 492 54.57 9.39 1.19
CA PRO A 492 54.35 10.69 0.58
C PRO A 492 54.67 10.63 -0.92
N VAL A 493 53.79 11.19 -1.75
CA VAL A 493 54.01 11.32 -3.20
C VAL A 493 54.13 12.79 -3.61
N THR A 494 55.03 13.05 -4.54
CA THR A 494 55.26 14.34 -5.21
C THR A 494 55.15 14.15 -6.73
N GLU A 495 55.10 15.24 -7.51
CA GLU A 495 55.01 15.18 -8.98
C GLU A 495 53.86 14.31 -9.54
N PHE A 496 52.67 14.41 -8.95
CA PHE A 496 51.48 13.69 -9.41
C PHE A 496 51.02 14.18 -10.79
N VAL A 497 50.94 13.26 -11.75
CA VAL A 497 50.44 13.50 -13.11
C VAL A 497 49.44 12.43 -13.50
N THR A 498 48.22 12.85 -13.81
CA THR A 498 47.21 11.98 -14.43
C THR A 498 47.48 11.87 -15.93
N VAL A 499 47.61 10.64 -16.43
CA VAL A 499 47.73 10.34 -17.86
C VAL A 499 46.35 9.90 -18.37
N PRO A 500 45.63 10.74 -19.14
CA PRO A 500 44.25 10.47 -19.53
C PRO A 500 44.09 9.13 -20.24
N GLY A 501 43.12 8.33 -19.79
CA GLY A 501 42.82 7.01 -20.34
C GLY A 501 43.87 5.93 -20.07
N GLN A 502 44.91 6.23 -19.28
CA GLN A 502 46.01 5.31 -19.00
C GLN A 502 46.24 5.08 -17.50
N GLY A 503 46.23 6.12 -16.68
CA GLY A 503 46.42 6.01 -15.24
C GLY A 503 47.17 7.21 -14.64
N ILE A 504 48.05 6.94 -13.68
CA ILE A 504 48.76 7.92 -12.86
C ILE A 504 50.27 7.65 -12.90
N ASP A 505 51.04 8.72 -12.99
CA ASP A 505 52.50 8.77 -12.82
C ASP A 505 52.82 9.72 -11.66
N ALA A 506 53.48 9.22 -10.62
CA ALA A 506 53.84 9.98 -9.43
C ALA A 506 55.25 9.63 -8.96
N LEU A 507 55.83 10.45 -8.07
CA LEU A 507 57.15 10.23 -7.48
C LEU A 507 57.03 9.95 -5.99
N ALA A 508 57.52 8.81 -5.53
CA ALA A 508 57.64 8.46 -4.11
C ALA A 508 59.14 8.39 -3.71
N PRO A 509 59.49 8.40 -2.41
CA PRO A 509 60.88 8.23 -1.94
C PRO A 509 61.57 6.97 -2.51
N GLU A 510 60.80 5.92 -2.74
CA GLU A 510 61.25 4.62 -3.25
C GLU A 510 61.45 4.61 -4.77
N GLY A 511 61.00 5.66 -5.47
CA GLY A 511 61.18 5.87 -6.90
C GLY A 511 59.90 6.27 -7.61
N ARG A 512 59.97 6.30 -8.95
CA ARG A 512 58.83 6.64 -9.80
C ARG A 512 57.76 5.56 -9.73
N LEU A 513 56.54 5.96 -9.40
CA LEU A 513 55.38 5.12 -9.19
C LEU A 513 54.43 5.28 -10.38
N LEU A 514 54.13 4.17 -11.04
CA LEU A 514 53.20 4.09 -12.16
C LEU A 514 52.02 3.19 -11.79
N LEU A 515 50.81 3.72 -11.86
CA LEU A 515 49.58 2.98 -11.58
C LEU A 515 48.62 3.15 -12.75
N GLY A 516 48.25 2.08 -13.45
CA GLY A 516 47.36 2.22 -14.60
C GLY A 516 47.15 0.96 -15.42
N ASN A 517 46.68 1.13 -16.65
CA ASN A 517 46.53 0.04 -17.59
C ASN A 517 47.88 -0.44 -18.14
N ARG A 518 47.87 -1.57 -18.85
CA ARG A 518 49.07 -2.18 -19.44
C ARG A 518 49.86 -1.21 -20.33
N ALA A 519 49.17 -0.38 -21.10
CA ALA A 519 49.79 0.57 -22.02
C ALA A 519 50.65 1.61 -21.29
N LEU A 520 50.20 2.11 -20.14
CA LEU A 520 50.97 3.06 -19.33
C LEU A 520 52.31 2.45 -18.88
N ILE A 521 52.24 1.23 -18.37
CA ILE A 521 53.37 0.54 -17.75
C ILE A 521 54.41 0.14 -18.81
N GLU A 522 53.95 -0.41 -19.94
CA GLU A 522 54.83 -0.79 -21.05
C GLU A 522 55.44 0.44 -21.75
N ALA A 523 54.70 1.55 -21.89
CA ALA A 523 55.22 2.79 -22.47
C ALA A 523 56.39 3.39 -21.66
N ARG A 524 56.52 3.03 -20.38
CA ARG A 524 57.63 3.41 -19.50
C ARG A 524 58.69 2.32 -19.35
N GLY A 525 58.64 1.29 -20.20
CA GLY A 525 59.68 0.25 -20.32
C GLY A 525 59.64 -0.83 -19.24
N VAL A 526 58.52 -0.99 -18.53
CA VAL A 526 58.37 -2.00 -17.48
C VAL A 526 57.72 -3.27 -18.06
N ASP A 527 58.39 -4.42 -17.92
CA ASP A 527 57.86 -5.70 -18.36
C ASP A 527 56.84 -6.27 -17.36
N VAL A 528 55.60 -6.48 -17.82
CA VAL A 528 54.49 -7.05 -17.05
C VAL A 528 54.04 -8.42 -17.58
N SER A 529 54.81 -9.04 -18.46
CA SER A 529 54.45 -10.31 -19.13
C SER A 529 54.11 -11.45 -18.14
N ALA A 530 54.80 -11.49 -17.00
CA ALA A 530 54.54 -12.47 -15.94
C ALA A 530 53.20 -12.27 -15.21
N LEU A 531 52.67 -11.04 -15.18
CA LEU A 531 51.41 -10.69 -14.53
C LEU A 531 50.22 -10.77 -15.51
N ALA A 532 50.48 -10.69 -16.82
CA ALA A 532 49.45 -10.66 -17.85
C ALA A 532 48.44 -11.84 -17.80
N PRO A 533 48.83 -13.11 -17.55
CA PRO A 533 47.86 -14.21 -17.46
C PRO A 533 46.89 -14.05 -16.29
N ARG A 534 47.37 -13.53 -15.14
CA ARG A 534 46.53 -13.28 -13.96
C ARG A 534 45.62 -12.07 -14.18
N ALA A 535 46.12 -11.01 -14.81
CA ALA A 535 45.32 -9.87 -15.18
C ALA A 535 44.20 -10.24 -16.16
N GLU A 536 44.49 -11.08 -17.16
CA GLU A 536 43.48 -11.55 -18.11
C GLU A 536 42.41 -12.41 -17.43
N ALA A 537 42.78 -13.29 -16.50
CA ALA A 537 41.83 -14.08 -15.72
C ALA A 537 40.89 -13.20 -14.86
N LEU A 538 41.43 -12.16 -14.23
CA LEU A 538 40.64 -11.18 -13.47
C LEU A 538 39.73 -10.34 -14.38
N ALA A 539 40.22 -9.92 -15.55
CA ALA A 539 39.42 -9.20 -16.54
C ALA A 539 38.28 -10.08 -17.09
N GLN A 540 38.52 -11.37 -17.32
CA GLN A 540 37.49 -12.34 -17.70
C GLN A 540 36.44 -12.57 -16.61
N ALA A 541 36.80 -12.33 -15.35
CA ALA A 541 35.87 -12.31 -14.23
C ALA A 541 35.12 -10.97 -14.08
N GLY A 542 35.24 -10.04 -15.04
CA GLY A 542 34.53 -8.76 -15.03
C GLY A 542 35.15 -7.71 -14.10
N LYS A 543 36.43 -7.86 -13.75
CA LYS A 543 37.14 -6.94 -12.85
C LYS A 543 37.99 -5.96 -13.64
N THR A 544 38.03 -4.71 -13.22
CA THR A 544 38.96 -3.72 -13.75
C THR A 544 40.31 -3.91 -13.09
N VAL A 545 41.32 -4.24 -13.88
CA VAL A 545 42.67 -4.53 -13.38
C VAL A 545 43.58 -3.34 -13.63
N VAL A 546 44.21 -2.83 -12.56
CA VAL A 546 45.28 -1.84 -12.65
C VAL A 546 46.61 -2.48 -12.25
N TYR A 547 47.65 -2.15 -13.01
CA TYR A 547 49.02 -2.57 -12.80
C TYR A 547 49.74 -1.52 -11.97
N LEU A 548 50.55 -1.94 -11.01
CA LEU A 548 51.44 -1.06 -10.26
C LEU A 548 52.90 -1.38 -10.56
N ALA A 549 53.70 -0.34 -10.79
CA ALA A 549 55.16 -0.42 -10.83
C ALA A 549 55.79 0.70 -9.99
N VAL A 550 56.91 0.42 -9.33
CA VAL A 550 57.72 1.38 -8.56
C VAL A 550 59.18 1.23 -8.98
N ALA A 551 59.87 2.34 -9.20
CA ALA A 551 61.25 2.35 -9.69
C ALA A 551 61.46 1.46 -10.93
N PHE A 552 60.50 1.52 -11.86
CA PHE A 552 60.45 0.72 -13.10
C PHE A 552 60.44 -0.80 -12.89
N ARG A 553 60.05 -1.28 -11.71
CA ARG A 553 59.82 -2.71 -11.42
C ARG A 553 58.33 -2.96 -11.17
N PRO A 554 57.75 -4.04 -11.74
CA PRO A 554 56.35 -4.36 -11.51
C PRO A 554 56.15 -4.89 -10.07
N LEU A 555 55.27 -4.25 -9.31
CA LEU A 555 54.95 -4.67 -7.93
C LEU A 555 53.74 -5.61 -7.88
N GLY A 556 52.82 -5.52 -8.85
CA GLY A 556 51.66 -6.40 -8.90
C GLY A 556 50.45 -5.79 -9.57
N LEU A 557 49.28 -6.37 -9.26
CA LEU A 557 47.98 -5.99 -9.79
C LEU A 557 47.03 -5.66 -8.64
N VAL A 558 46.18 -4.66 -8.84
CA VAL A 558 45.02 -4.40 -8.01
C VAL A 558 43.78 -4.54 -8.88
N ALA A 559 42.82 -5.36 -8.45
CA ALA A 559 41.57 -5.58 -9.16
C ALA A 559 40.43 -4.91 -8.42
N VAL A 560 39.66 -4.10 -9.14
CA VAL A 560 38.52 -3.35 -8.62
C VAL A 560 37.28 -3.77 -9.38
N ALA A 561 36.21 -4.05 -8.64
CA ALA A 561 34.92 -4.40 -9.22
C ALA A 561 33.78 -3.88 -8.36
N ASP A 562 32.64 -3.68 -9.02
CA ASP A 562 31.36 -3.45 -8.35
C ASP A 562 30.79 -4.81 -7.94
N THR A 563 30.84 -5.11 -6.65
CA THR A 563 30.51 -6.43 -6.10
C THR A 563 29.01 -6.60 -5.92
N LEU A 564 28.52 -7.83 -6.07
CA LEU A 564 27.13 -8.16 -5.76
C LEU A 564 26.82 -7.92 -4.28
N LYS A 565 25.58 -7.49 -4.01
CA LYS A 565 25.07 -7.47 -2.65
C LYS A 565 25.06 -8.91 -2.08
N PRO A 566 25.40 -9.10 -0.80
CA PRO A 566 25.48 -10.44 -0.19
C PRO A 566 24.20 -11.28 -0.38
N GLU A 567 23.04 -10.62 -0.36
CA GLU A 567 21.73 -11.24 -0.52
C GLU A 567 21.30 -11.49 -1.98
N ALA A 568 21.98 -10.93 -2.98
CA ALA A 568 21.51 -10.91 -4.37
C ALA A 568 21.22 -12.32 -4.91
N ARG A 569 22.16 -13.24 -4.75
CA ARG A 569 22.00 -14.64 -5.20
C ARG A 569 20.85 -15.36 -4.50
N ALA A 570 20.68 -15.13 -3.19
CA ALA A 570 19.59 -15.72 -2.43
C ALA A 570 18.22 -15.20 -2.92
N VAL A 571 18.13 -13.90 -3.21
CA VAL A 571 16.92 -13.26 -3.74
C VAL A 571 16.56 -13.80 -5.13
N VAL A 572 17.52 -13.94 -6.04
CA VAL A 572 17.30 -14.54 -7.36
C VAL A 572 16.77 -15.97 -7.21
N GLY A 573 17.39 -16.80 -6.35
CA GLY A 573 16.92 -18.16 -6.06
C GLY A 573 15.50 -18.19 -5.49
N ALA A 574 15.17 -17.27 -4.57
CA ALA A 574 13.83 -17.16 -3.98
C ALA A 574 12.76 -16.76 -5.01
N LEU A 575 13.09 -15.87 -5.97
CA LEU A 575 12.20 -15.51 -7.07
C LEU A 575 11.99 -16.69 -8.03
N ARG A 576 13.04 -17.44 -8.38
CA ARG A 576 12.93 -18.64 -9.24
C ARG A 576 12.06 -19.72 -8.60
N GLN A 577 12.21 -19.99 -7.29
CA GLN A 577 11.34 -20.92 -6.56
C GLN A 577 9.86 -20.53 -6.58
N ARG A 578 9.56 -19.24 -6.80
CA ARG A 578 8.21 -18.69 -6.94
C ARG A 578 7.67 -18.73 -8.38
N GLY A 579 8.41 -19.36 -9.29
CA GLY A 579 8.10 -19.46 -10.72
C GLY A 579 8.29 -18.16 -11.48
N ILE A 580 9.16 -17.26 -10.99
CA ILE A 580 9.45 -15.96 -11.60
C ILE A 580 10.77 -16.05 -12.35
N GLU A 581 10.76 -15.68 -13.63
CA GLU A 581 11.97 -15.53 -14.43
C GLU A 581 12.73 -14.26 -14.02
N VAL A 582 14.05 -14.36 -13.87
CA VAL A 582 14.88 -13.23 -13.49
C VAL A 582 15.75 -12.83 -14.67
N THR A 583 15.73 -11.54 -15.02
CA THR A 583 16.54 -10.96 -16.10
C THR A 583 17.39 -9.81 -15.55
N MET A 584 18.62 -9.65 -16.04
CA MET A 584 19.46 -8.49 -15.72
C MET A 584 19.63 -7.59 -16.95
N LEU A 585 19.49 -6.28 -16.74
CA LEU A 585 19.73 -5.22 -17.72
C LEU A 585 20.92 -4.37 -17.26
N THR A 586 21.89 -4.09 -18.15
CA THR A 586 23.03 -3.25 -17.80
C THR A 586 23.67 -2.55 -19.00
N GLY A 587 24.19 -1.34 -18.78
CA GLY A 587 24.99 -0.62 -19.77
C GLY A 587 26.45 -1.11 -19.85
N ASP A 588 26.87 -1.96 -18.91
CA ASP A 588 28.22 -2.53 -18.88
C ASP A 588 28.51 -3.43 -20.07
N ASP A 589 29.80 -3.71 -20.29
CA ASP A 589 30.24 -4.63 -21.32
C ASP A 589 29.76 -6.07 -21.06
N ARG A 590 29.68 -6.86 -22.14
CA ARG A 590 29.18 -8.25 -22.07
C ARG A 590 29.95 -9.15 -21.12
N ARG A 591 31.27 -8.97 -20.93
CA ARG A 591 32.08 -9.86 -20.09
C ARG A 591 31.76 -9.62 -18.63
N THR A 592 31.72 -8.35 -18.22
CA THR A 592 31.34 -7.95 -16.86
C THR A 592 29.91 -8.37 -16.53
N ALA A 593 28.97 -8.10 -17.44
CA ALA A 593 27.58 -8.49 -17.27
C ALA A 593 27.43 -10.02 -17.13
N ALA A 594 28.10 -10.81 -17.96
CA ALA A 594 28.04 -12.27 -17.90
C ALA A 594 28.69 -12.85 -16.63
N ALA A 595 29.74 -12.20 -16.10
CA ALA A 595 30.35 -12.61 -14.83
C ALA A 595 29.39 -12.42 -13.65
N ILE A 596 28.80 -11.22 -13.54
CA ILE A 596 27.81 -10.91 -12.50
C ILE A 596 26.57 -11.82 -12.62
N ALA A 597 26.11 -12.09 -13.84
CA ALA A 597 24.99 -13.00 -14.09
C ALA A 597 25.23 -14.40 -13.52
N ARG A 598 26.42 -14.96 -13.77
CA ARG A 598 26.80 -16.29 -13.29
C ARG A 598 26.89 -16.33 -11.77
N GLU A 599 27.42 -15.27 -11.15
CA GLU A 599 27.54 -15.17 -9.70
C GLU A 599 26.17 -15.04 -9.01
N ALA A 600 25.25 -14.28 -9.62
CA ALA A 600 23.89 -14.09 -9.14
C ALA A 600 22.91 -15.24 -9.52
N ASP A 601 23.34 -16.20 -10.35
CA ASP A 601 22.50 -17.28 -10.90
C ASP A 601 21.33 -16.79 -11.78
N ILE A 602 21.62 -15.84 -12.68
CA ILE A 602 20.66 -15.22 -13.61
C ILE A 602 20.84 -15.80 -15.02
N ASP A 603 19.76 -16.34 -15.59
CA ASP A 603 19.82 -17.00 -16.92
C ASP A 603 19.87 -16.02 -18.09
N ARG A 604 19.15 -14.89 -17.99
CA ARG A 604 18.97 -13.94 -19.08
C ARG A 604 19.60 -12.59 -18.74
N VAL A 605 20.53 -12.16 -19.57
CA VAL A 605 21.23 -10.88 -19.43
C VAL A 605 21.29 -10.13 -20.74
N LEU A 606 20.97 -8.84 -20.68
CA LEU A 606 21.22 -7.91 -21.76
C LEU A 606 22.22 -6.85 -21.28
N ALA A 607 23.35 -6.81 -21.97
CA ALA A 607 24.47 -5.92 -21.70
C ALA A 607 24.59 -4.87 -22.82
N GLU A 608 25.40 -3.83 -22.61
CA GLU A 608 25.68 -2.76 -23.59
C GLU A 608 24.41 -2.01 -24.05
N ILE A 609 23.41 -1.89 -23.18
CA ILE A 609 22.15 -1.19 -23.49
C ILE A 609 22.12 0.24 -22.95
N LEU A 610 21.58 1.16 -23.75
CA LEU A 610 21.38 2.55 -23.36
C LEU A 610 20.10 2.69 -22.50
N PRO A 611 19.94 3.78 -21.71
CA PRO A 611 18.74 4.00 -20.88
C PRO A 611 17.42 3.92 -21.66
N GLN A 612 17.37 4.45 -22.89
CA GLN A 612 16.16 4.38 -23.73
C GLN A 612 15.84 2.96 -24.20
N ASP A 613 16.87 2.13 -24.37
CA ASP A 613 16.70 0.74 -24.81
C ASP A 613 16.27 -0.17 -23.67
N LYS A 614 16.54 0.19 -22.40
CA LYS A 614 15.95 -0.50 -21.22
C LYS A 614 14.43 -0.47 -21.29
N ALA A 615 13.82 0.70 -21.49
CA ALA A 615 12.37 0.83 -21.59
C ALA A 615 11.79 0.05 -22.79
N ARG A 616 12.49 0.04 -23.94
CA ARG A 616 12.08 -0.76 -25.10
C ARG A 616 12.11 -2.26 -24.84
N GLU A 617 13.12 -2.76 -24.13
CA GLU A 617 13.17 -4.18 -23.77
C GLU A 617 12.04 -4.56 -22.80
N ILE A 618 11.73 -3.69 -21.83
CA ILE A 618 10.55 -3.87 -20.97
C ILE A 618 9.27 -3.91 -21.81
N ALA A 619 9.09 -2.98 -22.75
CA ALA A 619 7.93 -2.98 -23.66
C ALA A 619 7.86 -4.27 -24.49
N ARG A 620 8.99 -4.73 -25.03
CA ARG A 620 9.08 -6.00 -25.79
C ARG A 620 8.64 -7.18 -24.94
N LEU A 621 9.13 -7.30 -23.70
CA LEU A 621 8.71 -8.40 -22.80
C LEU A 621 7.20 -8.39 -22.56
N ARG A 622 6.62 -7.20 -22.36
CA ARG A 622 5.16 -7.01 -22.19
C ARG A 622 4.36 -7.39 -23.43
N GLU A 623 4.84 -7.03 -24.62
CA GLU A 623 4.24 -7.43 -25.91
C GLU A 623 4.22 -8.96 -26.11
N HIS A 624 5.20 -9.67 -25.54
CA HIS A 624 5.22 -11.14 -25.53
C HIS A 624 4.31 -11.75 -24.44
N GLY A 625 3.44 -10.94 -23.82
CA GLY A 625 2.45 -11.37 -22.84
C GLY A 625 2.99 -11.60 -21.43
N ARG A 626 4.26 -11.22 -21.16
CA ARG A 626 4.86 -11.32 -19.82
C ARG A 626 4.36 -10.20 -18.92
N ARG A 627 4.24 -10.49 -17.63
CA ARG A 627 3.96 -9.48 -16.59
C ARG A 627 5.27 -9.12 -15.89
N VAL A 628 5.73 -7.91 -16.16
CA VAL A 628 7.11 -7.49 -15.89
C VAL A 628 7.17 -6.54 -14.70
N ALA A 629 7.96 -6.89 -13.69
CA ALA A 629 8.42 -5.94 -12.68
C ALA A 629 9.85 -5.49 -13.00
N MET A 630 10.11 -4.18 -12.99
CA MET A 630 11.46 -3.60 -13.14
C MET A 630 11.95 -3.15 -11.77
N VAL A 631 13.19 -3.50 -11.40
CA VAL A 631 13.85 -3.07 -10.17
C VAL A 631 15.05 -2.19 -10.52
N GLY A 632 15.11 -1.00 -9.96
CA GLY A 632 16.18 -0.04 -10.25
C GLY A 632 16.34 1.02 -9.15
N ASP A 633 17.38 1.83 -9.25
CA ASP A 633 17.72 2.88 -8.29
C ASP A 633 18.12 4.22 -8.96
N GLY A 634 18.46 4.21 -10.25
CA GLY A 634 18.97 5.38 -10.95
C GLY A 634 17.91 6.23 -11.69
N ILE A 635 18.27 7.48 -11.96
CA ILE A 635 17.56 8.37 -12.92
C ILE A 635 17.46 7.70 -14.29
N ASN A 636 18.49 6.94 -14.66
CA ASN A 636 18.57 6.19 -15.92
C ASN A 636 17.49 5.09 -16.03
N ASP A 637 16.94 4.65 -14.91
CA ASP A 637 15.95 3.56 -14.86
C ASP A 637 14.52 4.08 -14.77
N ALA A 638 14.31 5.36 -14.47
CA ALA A 638 12.97 5.94 -14.34
C ALA A 638 12.07 5.68 -15.57
N PRO A 639 12.55 5.78 -16.83
CA PRO A 639 11.76 5.42 -18.00
C PRO A 639 11.38 3.92 -18.04
N ALA A 640 12.29 3.03 -17.64
CA ALA A 640 12.05 1.60 -17.62
C ALA A 640 11.11 1.19 -16.47
N LEU A 641 11.25 1.82 -15.30
CA LEU A 641 10.35 1.66 -14.14
C LEU A 641 8.92 2.06 -14.50
N ALA A 642 8.73 3.20 -15.17
CA ALA A 642 7.42 3.68 -15.60
C ALA A 642 6.80 2.82 -16.74
N GLN A 643 7.64 2.19 -17.57
CA GLN A 643 7.19 1.33 -18.68
C GLN A 643 6.81 -0.09 -18.22
N ALA A 644 7.32 -0.54 -17.07
CA ALA A 644 7.02 -1.85 -16.50
C ALA A 644 5.54 -1.96 -16.07
N ASP A 645 5.04 -3.18 -15.87
CA ASP A 645 3.72 -3.36 -15.26
C ASP A 645 3.75 -3.01 -13.76
N VAL A 646 4.92 -3.17 -13.13
CA VAL A 646 5.23 -2.65 -11.79
C VAL A 646 6.68 -2.15 -11.74
N GLY A 647 6.88 -0.86 -11.47
CA GLY A 647 8.20 -0.33 -11.14
C GLY A 647 8.53 -0.50 -9.65
N ILE A 648 9.72 -1.01 -9.31
CA ILE A 648 10.22 -1.13 -7.94
C ILE A 648 11.50 -0.31 -7.81
N ALA A 649 11.46 0.78 -7.04
CA ALA A 649 12.64 1.59 -6.75
C ALA A 649 13.32 1.16 -5.44
N MET A 650 14.65 1.17 -5.43
CA MET A 650 15.43 1.11 -4.20
C MET A 650 15.42 2.46 -3.48
N GLY A 651 15.39 2.47 -2.15
CA GLY A 651 15.26 3.68 -1.34
C GLY A 651 16.53 4.53 -1.26
N SER A 652 17.67 3.95 -1.66
CA SER A 652 18.90 4.67 -1.96
C SER A 652 18.86 5.39 -3.33
N GLY A 653 17.83 5.11 -4.13
CA GLY A 653 17.68 5.65 -5.46
C GLY A 653 17.30 7.12 -5.48
N THR A 654 17.48 7.74 -6.65
CA THR A 654 17.16 9.16 -6.83
C THR A 654 15.67 9.47 -6.65
N ASP A 655 15.33 10.69 -6.25
CA ASP A 655 13.94 11.13 -6.06
C ASP A 655 13.08 10.87 -7.31
N VAL A 656 13.66 11.00 -8.50
CA VAL A 656 13.01 10.71 -9.79
C VAL A 656 12.65 9.22 -9.93
N ALA A 657 13.54 8.31 -9.52
CA ALA A 657 13.28 6.87 -9.56
C ALA A 657 12.20 6.49 -8.53
N ILE A 658 12.27 7.07 -7.33
CA ILE A 658 11.25 6.87 -6.29
C ILE A 658 9.90 7.37 -6.79
N GLU A 659 9.82 8.54 -7.45
CA GLU A 659 8.57 9.09 -7.98
C GLU A 659 8.00 8.27 -9.15
N ALA A 660 8.86 7.76 -10.03
CA ALA A 660 8.45 6.93 -11.17
C ALA A 660 7.99 5.52 -10.78
N ALA A 661 8.47 4.96 -9.67
CA ALA A 661 8.16 3.58 -9.28
C ALA A 661 6.79 3.44 -8.60
N ASP A 662 6.18 2.27 -8.74
CA ASP A 662 4.93 1.88 -8.08
C ASP A 662 5.13 1.33 -6.67
N VAL A 663 6.31 0.74 -6.44
CA VAL A 663 6.75 0.21 -5.16
C VAL A 663 8.11 0.82 -4.83
N THR A 664 8.33 1.21 -3.59
CA THR A 664 9.61 1.72 -3.11
C THR A 664 10.06 0.87 -1.94
N LEU A 665 11.26 0.32 -2.03
CA LEU A 665 11.91 -0.38 -0.93
C LEU A 665 12.67 0.64 -0.10
N MET A 666 12.33 0.83 1.16
CA MET A 666 12.98 1.85 1.99
C MET A 666 14.47 1.61 2.20
N ARG A 667 14.91 0.35 2.04
CA ARG A 667 16.31 -0.05 2.13
C ARG A 667 16.85 -0.38 0.76
N GLY A 668 18.18 -0.30 0.63
CA GLY A 668 18.94 -0.90 -0.45
C GLY A 668 18.94 -2.44 -0.48
N ASP A 669 18.15 -3.11 0.38
CA ASP A 669 18.11 -4.57 0.56
C ASP A 669 17.14 -5.23 -0.44
N LEU A 670 17.69 -6.14 -1.25
CA LEU A 670 16.95 -6.82 -2.31
C LEU A 670 15.89 -7.81 -1.80
N ARG A 671 15.98 -8.25 -0.53
CA ARG A 671 14.96 -9.11 0.10
C ARG A 671 13.59 -8.43 0.14
N GLY A 672 13.57 -7.09 0.10
CA GLY A 672 12.35 -6.31 -0.04
C GLY A 672 11.55 -6.65 -1.30
N VAL A 673 12.20 -7.02 -2.41
CA VAL A 673 11.51 -7.42 -3.66
C VAL A 673 10.70 -8.70 -3.43
N VAL A 674 11.31 -9.71 -2.79
CA VAL A 674 10.64 -10.97 -2.47
C VAL A 674 9.49 -10.73 -1.50
N ALA A 675 9.72 -9.91 -0.47
CA ALA A 675 8.70 -9.52 0.51
C ALA A 675 7.51 -8.83 -0.16
N ALA A 676 7.76 -7.93 -1.12
CA ALA A 676 6.72 -7.23 -1.88
C ALA A 676 5.86 -8.20 -2.71
N VAL A 677 6.50 -9.15 -3.41
CA VAL A 677 5.81 -10.19 -4.19
C VAL A 677 4.96 -11.09 -3.29
N ASP A 678 5.52 -11.55 -2.17
CA ASP A 678 4.81 -12.45 -1.24
C ASP A 678 3.62 -11.75 -0.57
N LEU A 679 3.83 -10.52 -0.10
CA LEU A 679 2.77 -9.70 0.47
C LEU A 679 1.64 -9.48 -0.54
N SER A 680 1.98 -9.18 -1.80
CA SER A 680 1.04 -9.00 -2.89
C SER A 680 0.22 -10.27 -3.17
N ARG A 681 0.90 -11.42 -3.36
CA ARG A 681 0.24 -12.72 -3.57
C ARG A 681 -0.68 -13.11 -2.41
N ARG A 682 -0.24 -12.89 -1.16
CA ARG A 682 -1.03 -13.15 0.05
C ARG A 682 -2.26 -12.25 0.12
N THR A 683 -2.09 -10.96 -0.20
CA THR A 683 -3.17 -9.97 -0.20
C THR A 683 -4.24 -10.32 -1.22
N ILE A 684 -3.86 -10.62 -2.46
CA ILE A 684 -4.82 -11.00 -3.51
C ILE A 684 -5.52 -12.32 -3.20
N ARG A 685 -4.85 -13.28 -2.57
CA ARG A 685 -5.50 -14.50 -2.07
C ARG A 685 -6.61 -14.17 -1.06
N ILE A 686 -6.31 -13.32 -0.08
CA ILE A 686 -7.28 -12.89 0.94
C ILE A 686 -8.43 -12.11 0.31
N VAL A 687 -8.17 -11.25 -0.68
CA VAL A 687 -9.25 -10.56 -1.41
C VAL A 687 -10.17 -11.56 -2.11
N LYS A 688 -9.62 -12.58 -2.79
CA LYS A 688 -10.42 -13.64 -3.42
C LYS A 688 -11.24 -14.44 -2.40
N GLU A 689 -10.64 -14.81 -1.26
CA GLU A 689 -11.34 -15.46 -0.15
C GLU A 689 -12.48 -14.57 0.39
N ASN A 690 -12.22 -13.28 0.58
CA ASN A 690 -13.21 -12.32 1.07
C ASN A 690 -14.38 -12.14 0.11
N LEU A 691 -14.13 -12.07 -1.20
CA LEU A 691 -15.18 -12.03 -2.20
C LEU A 691 -16.00 -13.33 -2.20
N GLY A 692 -15.35 -14.48 -2.02
CA GLY A 692 -16.02 -15.76 -1.81
C GLY A 692 -16.96 -15.75 -0.60
N TRP A 693 -16.49 -15.25 0.54
CA TRP A 693 -17.33 -15.09 1.75
C TRP A 693 -18.42 -14.02 1.62
N ALA A 694 -18.19 -13.00 0.79
CA ALA A 694 -19.13 -11.90 0.59
C ALA A 694 -20.32 -12.27 -0.29
N PHE A 695 -20.18 -13.27 -1.19
CA PHE A 695 -21.26 -13.70 -2.10
C PHE A 695 -21.70 -15.15 -1.91
N GLY A 696 -20.83 -16.03 -1.43
CA GLY A 696 -21.09 -17.46 -1.36
C GLY A 696 -22.33 -17.80 -0.54
N TYR A 697 -22.55 -17.12 0.59
CA TYR A 697 -23.75 -17.34 1.41
C TYR A 697 -25.03 -16.82 0.72
N ASN A 698 -24.98 -15.71 -0.01
CA ASN A 698 -26.15 -15.19 -0.73
C ASN A 698 -26.57 -16.16 -1.84
N VAL A 699 -25.61 -16.65 -2.63
CA VAL A 699 -25.88 -17.61 -3.73
C VAL A 699 -26.57 -18.87 -3.21
N VAL A 700 -26.17 -19.36 -2.04
CA VAL A 700 -26.77 -20.56 -1.43
C VAL A 700 -28.14 -20.25 -0.79
N LEU A 701 -28.29 -19.10 -0.12
CA LEU A 701 -29.48 -18.82 0.69
C LEU A 701 -30.60 -18.09 -0.07
N ILE A 702 -30.34 -17.47 -1.23
CA ILE A 702 -31.39 -16.88 -2.08
C ILE A 702 -32.39 -17.94 -2.56
N PRO A 703 -31.97 -19.10 -3.13
CA PRO A 703 -32.90 -20.16 -3.51
C PRO A 703 -33.71 -20.70 -2.33
N VAL A 704 -33.08 -20.81 -1.15
CA VAL A 704 -33.76 -21.23 0.09
C VAL A 704 -34.83 -20.22 0.50
N ALA A 705 -34.51 -18.92 0.45
CA ALA A 705 -35.46 -17.84 0.72
C ALA A 705 -36.60 -17.77 -0.31
N ALA A 706 -36.31 -18.07 -1.58
CA ALA A 706 -37.32 -18.14 -2.63
C ALA A 706 -38.28 -19.34 -2.46
N GLY A 707 -37.91 -20.32 -1.62
CA GLY A 707 -38.76 -21.47 -1.28
C GLY A 707 -38.34 -22.79 -1.90
N LEU A 708 -37.13 -22.91 -2.44
CA LEU A 708 -36.67 -24.15 -3.10
C LEU A 708 -36.73 -25.39 -2.18
N LEU A 709 -36.51 -25.21 -0.88
CA LEU A 709 -36.55 -26.30 0.11
C LEU A 709 -37.95 -26.56 0.68
N TYR A 710 -38.92 -25.69 0.41
CA TYR A 710 -40.25 -25.79 0.98
C TYR A 710 -41.04 -27.02 0.50
N PRO A 711 -41.07 -27.37 -0.80
CA PRO A 711 -41.84 -28.54 -1.28
C PRO A 711 -41.37 -29.86 -0.68
N PHE A 712 -40.09 -29.95 -0.32
CA PHE A 712 -39.51 -31.16 0.21
C PHE A 712 -39.65 -31.21 1.74
N TRP A 713 -39.21 -30.15 2.43
CA TRP A 713 -38.94 -30.18 3.88
C TRP A 713 -39.74 -29.12 4.66
N GLY A 714 -40.59 -28.33 4.00
CA GLY A 714 -41.35 -27.25 4.63
C GLY A 714 -40.50 -26.08 5.14
N VAL A 715 -39.23 -25.99 4.74
CA VAL A 715 -38.28 -25.00 5.25
C VAL A 715 -38.34 -23.72 4.40
N LEU A 716 -38.55 -22.58 5.06
CA LEU A 716 -38.41 -21.24 4.52
C LEU A 716 -37.34 -20.47 5.30
N LEU A 717 -36.60 -19.58 4.62
CA LEU A 717 -35.61 -18.76 5.29
C LEU A 717 -36.29 -17.62 6.05
N SER A 718 -36.13 -17.58 7.37
CA SER A 718 -36.63 -16.42 8.13
C SER A 718 -35.80 -15.17 7.83
N PRO A 719 -36.43 -13.98 7.70
CA PRO A 719 -35.71 -12.72 7.54
C PRO A 719 -34.67 -12.44 8.64
N ILE A 720 -34.89 -12.99 9.84
CA ILE A 720 -33.98 -12.89 10.99
C ILE A 720 -32.68 -13.67 10.74
N LEU A 721 -32.79 -14.92 10.28
CA LEU A 721 -31.62 -15.73 9.91
C LEU A 721 -30.87 -15.11 8.73
N ALA A 722 -31.59 -14.49 7.79
CA ALA A 722 -30.99 -13.75 6.69
C ALA A 722 -30.16 -12.54 7.18
N GLY A 723 -30.71 -11.74 8.10
CA GLY A 723 -29.98 -10.63 8.73
C GLY A 723 -28.78 -11.08 9.55
N ALA A 724 -28.87 -12.22 10.24
CA ALA A 724 -27.75 -12.79 10.99
C ALA A 724 -26.62 -13.25 10.06
N ALA A 725 -26.94 -13.97 8.97
CA ALA A 725 -25.97 -14.42 7.98
C ALA A 725 -25.17 -13.24 7.38
N MET A 726 -25.86 -12.12 7.11
CA MET A 726 -25.24 -10.88 6.64
C MET A 726 -24.22 -10.32 7.65
N ALA A 727 -24.57 -10.26 8.93
CA ALA A 727 -23.65 -9.78 9.97
C ALA A 727 -22.40 -10.67 10.09
N PHE A 728 -22.56 -12.00 10.02
CA PHE A 728 -21.45 -12.95 10.04
C PHE A 728 -20.53 -12.80 8.83
N SER A 729 -21.07 -12.57 7.62
CA SER A 729 -20.25 -12.36 6.43
C SER A 729 -19.28 -11.19 6.59
N SER A 730 -19.76 -10.05 7.11
CA SER A 730 -18.91 -8.88 7.38
C SER A 730 -17.81 -9.18 8.41
N VAL A 731 -18.13 -9.93 9.47
CA VAL A 731 -17.14 -10.32 10.49
C VAL A 731 -16.08 -11.25 9.89
N SER A 732 -16.48 -12.23 9.08
CA SER A 732 -15.58 -13.18 8.41
C SER A 732 -14.59 -12.46 7.49
N VAL A 733 -15.06 -11.54 6.64
CA VAL A 733 -14.23 -10.76 5.71
C VAL A 733 -13.19 -9.89 6.45
N VAL A 734 -13.61 -9.23 7.52
CA VAL A 734 -12.71 -8.37 8.31
C VAL A 734 -11.68 -9.23 9.05
N THR A 735 -12.12 -10.32 9.70
CA THR A 735 -11.24 -11.22 10.45
C THR A 735 -10.21 -11.86 9.53
N ASN A 736 -10.62 -12.26 8.33
CA ASN A 736 -9.72 -12.82 7.33
C ASN A 736 -8.67 -11.79 6.86
N SER A 737 -9.10 -10.56 6.57
CA SER A 737 -8.19 -9.45 6.23
C SER A 737 -7.17 -9.16 7.33
N LEU A 738 -7.58 -9.22 8.61
CA LEU A 738 -6.70 -8.97 9.75
C LEU A 738 -5.60 -10.04 9.93
N ARG A 739 -5.69 -11.21 9.27
CA ARG A 739 -4.61 -12.20 9.26
C ARG A 739 -3.31 -11.63 8.66
N LEU A 740 -3.41 -10.64 7.77
CA LEU A 740 -2.25 -9.95 7.21
C LEU A 740 -1.45 -9.17 8.26
N LYS A 741 -2.06 -8.72 9.37
CA LYS A 741 -1.32 -8.05 10.46
C LYS A 741 -0.25 -8.96 11.10
N ARG A 742 -0.45 -10.28 11.06
CA ARG A 742 0.48 -11.26 11.62
C ARG A 742 1.51 -11.75 10.59
N TRP A 743 1.43 -11.28 9.36
CA TRP A 743 2.38 -11.68 8.31
C TRP A 743 3.78 -11.14 8.63
N ARG A 744 4.78 -11.98 8.42
CA ARG A 744 6.19 -11.64 8.50
C ARG A 744 6.87 -12.09 7.20
N PRO A 745 7.85 -11.34 6.70
CA PRO A 745 8.67 -11.79 5.58
C PRO A 745 9.29 -13.14 5.94
N SER A 746 9.32 -14.07 5.00
CA SER A 746 10.13 -15.28 5.12
C SER A 746 11.59 -14.85 5.27
N SER A 747 12.22 -15.20 6.38
CA SER A 747 13.60 -14.83 6.71
C SER A 747 14.64 -15.73 6.02
N GLN A 748 14.32 -16.26 4.84
CA GLN A 748 15.18 -17.19 4.10
C GLN A 748 15.59 -16.59 2.77
#